data_AF-D7KP50-F1
#
_entry.id   AF-D7KP50-F1
#
_cell.length_a   1.000
_cell.length_b   1.000
_cell.length_c   1.000
_cell.angle_alpha   90.00
_cell.angle_beta   90.00
_cell.angle_gamma   90.00
#
_symmetry.space_group_name_H-M   'P 1'
#
loop_
_entity.id
_entity.type
_entity.pdbx_description
1 polymer ?
#
loop_
_entity_poly.entity_id
_entity_poly.type
_entity_poly.pdbx_seq_one_letter_code
_entity_poly.pdbx_strand_id
1 'polypeptide(L)'
;MEERHKCKLCWKSFANGRALGGHMRSHMLPSQPESASSSMADPLQDRESETESSKKPTRKRSRLNRRSNEEGKSETAGAAEVKIGVQELSESCTEQEPMSSVCDAATEEEDVALSLMLLSRDKWEKEERGKNNKWFECETCEKVFKSYQALGEHRASHRKRRAETDQLVSDELKKKKKKTSHHECPICSKVFSSGQALGGHKRSHASASNDESTIRRSGIIISLIDLNLPAPSEEEDMASSRLIRLLSRRDVVKEHKKSKGEGRMTISWRLASSTSLLSIHRTPTSAFISAMTFSSSSSSSSLELVLEYHNQTKHSFTGYARGPRGLDWANQPNPFRRYLSAPLLPLQHPNHDDDDNDDSPLYSCLFDSLPPPKPISLATISHLFYHSLALSAWKTTGSSTWPLRVNPSSGNLHPTEAYLIAPPIPSLSQSAFVAHYAPKEHSLEVRAHIPSSFFPENSFLIGISSIFWREAWKYGERAFRYCNHDVGHAIAALSIAAAELGWDLKLLDGFGADDLKRLMGLPEFQIPSSSGKGKLPEIEFEHPDCLLLVFPNGTSRGDLNLDYLGISSALRDFPSLEWNGNPNTLSKEHLCWDIIYRTAKAVEKPSLIYSTSSSFDAPFTSSALFSHTSYNKLTARQVVRTRRSAVDMDAVTCIDMSAFYQILMHCLPSGSTRGEPQKEQLALPFRALPWDTAEVHLALFVHRVLGLPKGLYFLVRNEDHLSDLKTATRPEFEWKKPDGCPADLPLYKLTEGDCQKLAKGLSCHQDIAGDGCFSLGMVARFEPALREKGSWVYPRLFWETGVIGQVLYLEAHAMGISATGIGCYFDDPVHEVLGIKDSSFQSLYHFTVGGPVVDKRIMTLPAYPGPTTTVA
;
A
#
# COMPACT_ATOMS: atom_id res chain seq x y z
N MET A 1 -9.75 33.82 49.41
CA MET A 1 -9.66 34.39 48.05
C MET A 1 -10.40 33.42 47.14
N GLU A 2 -11.47 33.85 46.48
CA GLU A 2 -12.37 32.93 45.76
C GLU A 2 -11.82 32.55 44.39
N GLU A 3 -11.92 31.27 44.03
CA GLU A 3 -11.50 30.77 42.72
C GLU A 3 -12.45 31.25 41.61
N ARG A 4 -11.91 32.03 40.67
CA ARG A 4 -12.68 32.52 39.51
C ARG A 4 -12.64 31.52 38.36
N HIS A 5 -13.79 30.97 37.98
CA HIS A 5 -13.89 30.01 36.90
C HIS A 5 -13.66 30.70 35.54
N LYS A 6 -12.66 30.26 34.77
CA LYS A 6 -12.35 30.80 33.44
C LYS A 6 -13.01 29.99 32.31
N CYS A 7 -13.48 30.67 31.27
CA CYS A 7 -13.93 30.02 30.03
C CYS A 7 -12.72 29.55 29.21
N LYS A 8 -12.65 28.26 28.86
CA LYS A 8 -11.55 27.70 28.05
C LYS A 8 -11.52 28.18 26.59
N LEU A 9 -12.59 28.82 26.10
CA LEU A 9 -12.71 29.27 24.70
C LEU A 9 -12.39 30.77 24.51
N CYS A 10 -12.62 31.61 25.51
CA CYS A 10 -12.37 33.07 25.42
C CYS A 10 -11.80 33.70 26.70
N TRP A 11 -11.34 32.88 27.65
CA TRP A 11 -10.59 33.25 28.86
C TRP A 11 -11.27 34.21 29.85
N LYS A 12 -12.46 34.71 29.55
CA LYS A 12 -13.32 35.48 30.47
C LYS A 12 -13.52 34.73 31.79
N SER A 13 -13.41 35.47 32.89
CA SER A 13 -13.49 34.96 34.27
C SER A 13 -14.87 35.21 34.87
N PHE A 14 -15.44 34.21 35.53
CA PHE A 14 -16.79 34.22 36.08
C PHE A 14 -16.77 33.93 37.58
N ALA A 15 -17.69 34.56 38.33
CA ALA A 15 -17.77 34.48 39.79
C ALA A 15 -18.21 33.11 40.33
N ASN A 16 -18.79 32.24 39.48
CA ASN A 16 -19.13 30.86 39.83
C ASN A 16 -19.31 30.00 38.57
N GLY A 17 -19.25 28.68 38.73
CA GLY A 17 -19.43 27.71 37.62
C GLY A 17 -20.79 27.78 36.93
N ARG A 18 -21.85 28.29 37.60
CA ARG A 18 -23.19 28.44 37.00
C ARG A 18 -23.22 29.59 35.99
N ALA A 19 -22.53 30.70 36.28
CA ALA A 19 -22.33 31.79 35.33
C ALA A 19 -21.45 31.37 34.14
N LEU A 20 -20.38 30.60 34.37
CA LEU A 20 -19.58 30.00 33.29
C LEU A 20 -20.42 29.07 32.41
N GLY A 21 -21.20 28.16 32.99
CA GLY A 21 -22.09 27.26 32.24
C GLY A 21 -23.23 27.99 31.52
N GLY A 22 -23.62 29.19 31.99
CA GLY A 22 -24.47 30.12 31.26
C GLY A 22 -23.78 30.68 30.01
N HIS A 23 -22.57 31.20 30.18
CA HIS A 23 -21.77 31.76 29.08
C HIS A 23 -21.36 30.70 28.04
N MET A 24 -21.04 29.46 28.43
CA MET A 24 -20.65 28.42 27.46
C MET A 24 -21.73 28.13 26.40
N ARG A 25 -23.01 28.43 26.67
CA ARG A 25 -24.08 28.34 25.68
C ARG A 25 -24.01 29.43 24.58
N SER A 26 -23.32 30.55 24.81
CA SER A 26 -23.10 31.57 23.77
C SER A 26 -22.02 31.18 22.75
N HIS A 27 -21.36 30.03 22.92
CA HIS A 27 -20.46 29.43 21.92
C HIS A 27 -21.13 28.30 21.13
N MET A 28 -22.43 28.06 21.34
CA MET A 28 -23.18 26.91 20.81
C MET A 28 -24.38 27.32 19.92
N LEU A 29 -24.35 28.53 19.37
CA LEU A 29 -25.31 29.03 18.38
C LEU A 29 -24.56 29.76 17.25
N PRO A 30 -25.00 29.63 15.98
CA PRO A 30 -24.29 30.23 14.84
C PRO A 30 -24.52 31.74 14.78
N SER A 31 -23.44 32.51 14.86
CA SER A 31 -23.47 33.96 14.61
C SER A 31 -23.59 34.25 13.11
N GLN A 32 -24.70 34.84 12.69
CA GLN A 32 -24.81 35.51 11.38
C GLN A 32 -23.91 36.76 11.34
N PRO A 33 -23.44 37.20 10.16
CA PRO A 33 -22.52 38.33 10.05
C PRO A 33 -23.28 39.67 10.05
N GLU A 34 -23.02 40.54 11.02
CA GLU A 34 -23.50 41.93 10.99
C GLU A 34 -22.41 42.90 10.50
N SER A 35 -22.86 43.95 9.81
CA SER A 35 -22.01 44.92 9.11
C SER A 35 -21.86 46.23 9.90
N ALA A 36 -20.75 46.94 9.67
CA ALA A 36 -20.34 48.05 10.52
C ALA A 36 -21.05 49.38 10.23
N SER A 37 -21.65 49.99 11.28
CA SER A 37 -21.88 51.43 11.48
C SER A 37 -22.26 51.64 12.98
N SER A 38 -22.08 52.78 13.68
CA SER A 38 -21.64 54.13 13.30
C SER A 38 -21.05 54.91 14.52
N SER A 39 -20.56 56.13 14.26
CA SER A 39 -20.42 57.37 15.11
C SER A 39 -21.12 57.46 16.49
N MET A 40 -20.75 58.31 17.47
CA MET A 40 -19.80 59.45 17.58
C MET A 40 -19.65 59.85 19.08
N ALA A 41 -18.53 60.46 19.52
CA ALA A 41 -18.44 61.50 20.58
C ALA A 41 -16.99 61.98 20.83
N ASP A 42 -16.83 63.22 21.31
CA ASP A 42 -15.59 63.98 21.61
C ASP A 42 -15.66 64.48 23.11
N PRO A 43 -14.75 65.26 23.75
CA PRO A 43 -13.62 66.07 23.21
C PRO A 43 -12.30 66.17 24.03
N LEU A 44 -11.39 67.03 23.54
CA LEU A 44 -10.14 67.57 24.13
C LEU A 44 -8.85 66.72 23.93
N GLN A 45 -7.67 67.24 23.53
CA GLN A 45 -7.25 68.64 23.29
C GLN A 45 -6.07 68.79 22.27
N ASP A 46 -6.13 69.85 21.45
CA ASP A 46 -5.11 70.57 20.64
C ASP A 46 -3.76 69.92 20.23
N ARG A 47 -3.47 69.79 18.91
CA ARG A 47 -2.75 70.84 18.11
C ARG A 47 -2.70 70.55 16.59
N GLU A 48 -2.42 71.59 15.79
CA GLU A 48 -2.51 71.67 14.31
C GLU A 48 -1.23 71.16 13.58
N SER A 49 -1.09 71.03 12.25
CA SER A 49 -1.83 71.63 11.10
C SER A 49 -1.70 70.86 9.75
N GLU A 50 -2.82 70.70 9.03
CA GLU A 50 -3.06 70.74 7.55
C GLU A 50 -2.19 69.91 6.53
N THR A 51 -2.59 69.62 5.27
CA THR A 51 -3.67 70.11 4.37
C THR A 51 -4.43 69.01 3.58
N GLU A 52 -5.77 69.15 3.49
CA GLU A 52 -6.68 69.05 2.31
C GLU A 52 -6.20 68.48 0.93
N SER A 53 -7.04 67.86 0.05
CA SER A 53 -8.46 67.45 0.11
C SER A 53 -8.93 66.57 -1.09
N SER A 54 -10.03 65.80 -0.91
CA SER A 54 -11.15 65.57 -1.88
C SER A 54 -10.92 64.92 -3.28
N LYS A 55 -11.88 64.25 -3.95
CA LYS A 55 -13.25 63.74 -3.65
C LYS A 55 -13.65 62.60 -4.65
N LYS A 56 -14.65 61.79 -4.29
CA LYS A 56 -15.39 60.80 -5.13
C LYS A 56 -16.73 61.47 -5.64
N PRO A 57 -17.81 60.84 -6.23
CA PRO A 57 -18.18 59.41 -6.35
C PRO A 57 -19.06 58.98 -7.57
N THR A 58 -19.78 57.84 -7.40
CA THR A 58 -20.99 57.32 -8.12
C THR A 58 -20.84 56.17 -9.14
N ARG A 59 -21.97 55.61 -9.61
CA ARG A 59 -22.18 54.14 -9.75
C ARG A 59 -23.38 53.76 -10.65
N LYS A 60 -23.30 52.58 -11.30
CA LYS A 60 -24.35 51.73 -11.96
C LYS A 60 -24.66 51.93 -13.48
N ARG A 61 -24.65 50.78 -14.17
CA ARG A 61 -25.53 50.29 -15.26
C ARG A 61 -25.54 50.98 -16.65
N SER A 62 -25.02 50.22 -17.63
CA SER A 62 -25.78 49.47 -18.66
C SER A 62 -25.66 49.83 -20.16
N ARG A 63 -25.66 48.74 -20.96
CA ARG A 63 -26.30 48.52 -22.27
C ARG A 63 -25.84 49.27 -23.55
N LEU A 64 -25.64 48.42 -24.57
CA LEU A 64 -25.87 48.59 -26.02
C LEU A 64 -24.93 49.44 -26.89
N ASN A 65 -24.58 48.83 -28.04
CA ASN A 65 -24.36 49.46 -29.36
C ASN A 65 -23.16 50.43 -29.53
N ARG A 66 -22.68 50.74 -30.76
CA ARG A 66 -22.71 50.06 -32.09
C ARG A 66 -21.86 50.92 -33.06
N ARG A 67 -20.94 50.29 -33.82
CA ARG A 67 -20.25 50.75 -35.06
C ARG A 67 -19.96 52.26 -35.25
N SER A 68 -18.70 52.59 -35.55
CA SER A 68 -18.32 53.14 -36.88
C SER A 68 -16.80 53.33 -37.05
N ASN A 69 -16.28 52.91 -38.20
CA ASN A 69 -15.32 53.58 -39.12
C ASN A 69 -14.18 54.46 -38.54
N GLU A 70 -12.90 54.11 -38.79
CA GLU A 70 -11.99 54.68 -39.84
C GLU A 70 -11.03 55.73 -39.23
N GLU A 71 -9.84 56.06 -39.76
CA GLU A 71 -9.18 55.75 -41.05
C GLU A 71 -7.62 55.73 -40.91
N GLY A 72 -6.88 55.22 -41.93
CA GLY A 72 -5.40 55.30 -42.07
C GLY A 72 -4.68 53.94 -42.00
N LYS A 73 -4.21 53.30 -43.09
CA LYS A 73 -3.08 53.63 -44.02
C LYS A 73 -1.70 53.51 -43.33
N SER A 74 -0.68 52.83 -43.85
CA SER A 74 -0.45 52.01 -45.07
C SER A 74 0.68 50.98 -44.75
N GLU A 75 1.15 50.00 -45.55
CA GLU A 75 1.16 49.81 -47.02
C GLU A 75 1.42 48.32 -47.39
N THR A 76 0.80 47.82 -48.48
CA THR A 76 1.23 46.79 -49.49
C THR A 76 2.21 45.62 -49.19
N ALA A 77 2.19 44.46 -49.86
CA ALA A 77 1.29 43.76 -50.82
C ALA A 77 1.89 42.33 -51.08
N GLY A 78 1.25 41.33 -51.71
CA GLY A 78 -0.09 41.18 -52.31
C GLY A 78 -0.57 39.71 -52.25
N ALA A 79 -1.84 39.38 -52.51
CA ALA A 79 -2.41 39.05 -53.84
C ALA A 79 -1.99 37.65 -54.40
N ALA A 80 -2.84 36.82 -55.03
CA ALA A 80 -4.31 36.75 -55.25
C ALA A 80 -4.62 35.34 -55.89
N GLU A 81 -5.82 34.79 -56.10
CA GLU A 81 -7.25 35.06 -55.81
C GLU A 81 -7.94 33.64 -55.74
N VAL A 82 -8.83 33.29 -54.79
CA VAL A 82 -10.33 33.26 -54.94
C VAL A 82 -10.93 32.01 -55.68
N LYS A 83 -12.22 31.57 -55.65
CA LYS A 83 -13.57 32.02 -55.18
C LYS A 83 -14.53 30.82 -54.93
N ILE A 84 -15.50 30.97 -54.00
CA ILE A 84 -16.96 30.58 -54.05
C ILE A 84 -17.34 29.06 -54.23
N GLY A 85 -18.43 28.50 -53.66
CA GLY A 85 -19.60 29.05 -52.93
C GLY A 85 -20.33 27.96 -52.07
N VAL A 86 -21.25 28.25 -51.12
CA VAL A 86 -22.56 28.96 -51.16
C VAL A 86 -23.69 28.06 -51.73
N GLN A 87 -24.85 27.79 -51.08
CA GLN A 87 -25.40 28.18 -49.75
C GLN A 87 -25.94 26.93 -48.96
N GLU A 88 -27.17 26.66 -48.45
CA GLU A 88 -28.48 27.35 -48.35
C GLU A 88 -29.40 26.79 -47.20
N LEU A 89 -29.44 27.45 -46.03
CA LEU A 89 -30.62 27.79 -45.16
C LEU A 89 -31.69 26.78 -44.62
N SER A 90 -32.17 27.10 -43.39
CA SER A 90 -33.54 26.94 -42.82
C SER A 90 -34.04 25.52 -42.39
N GLU A 91 -34.95 25.31 -41.42
CA GLU A 91 -35.70 26.25 -40.55
C GLU A 91 -36.24 25.65 -39.21
N SER A 92 -36.24 26.46 -38.14
CA SER A 92 -37.17 26.44 -36.97
C SER A 92 -37.19 25.28 -35.95
N CYS A 93 -37.97 25.46 -34.87
CA CYS A 93 -38.06 24.59 -33.67
C CYS A 93 -39.52 24.43 -33.20
N THR A 94 -39.82 23.37 -32.43
CA THR A 94 -40.91 23.38 -31.43
C THR A 94 -40.61 22.42 -30.27
N GLU A 95 -41.22 22.67 -29.12
CA GLU A 95 -40.94 22.01 -27.83
C GLU A 95 -41.89 20.82 -27.53
N GLN A 96 -41.45 19.87 -26.68
CA GLN A 96 -42.35 19.24 -25.70
C GLN A 96 -41.58 18.47 -24.58
N GLU A 97 -41.95 18.78 -23.34
CA GLU A 97 -41.73 18.02 -22.09
C GLU A 97 -43.13 17.73 -21.49
N PRO A 98 -43.37 16.83 -20.48
CA PRO A 98 -42.50 16.62 -19.31
C PRO A 98 -42.44 15.21 -18.63
N MET A 99 -41.48 15.07 -17.72
CA MET A 99 -41.52 14.37 -16.40
C MET A 99 -42.09 12.94 -16.18
N SER A 100 -41.25 12.11 -15.53
CA SER A 100 -41.54 11.20 -14.39
C SER A 100 -42.27 9.85 -14.57
N SER A 101 -41.55 8.72 -14.40
CA SER A 101 -41.85 7.70 -13.37
C SER A 101 -40.74 6.63 -13.14
N VAL A 102 -40.35 6.47 -11.87
CA VAL A 102 -40.13 5.22 -11.08
C VAL A 102 -40.59 3.91 -11.77
N CYS A 103 -39.91 2.76 -11.74
CA CYS A 103 -38.57 2.33 -11.26
C CYS A 103 -38.21 0.94 -11.83
N ASP A 104 -36.99 0.44 -11.58
CA ASP A 104 -36.81 -0.97 -11.17
C ASP A 104 -35.53 -1.14 -10.33
N ALA A 105 -35.52 -2.14 -9.44
CA ALA A 105 -34.42 -2.42 -8.51
C ALA A 105 -33.87 -3.84 -8.74
N ALA A 106 -32.81 -3.94 -9.53
CA ALA A 106 -32.15 -5.20 -9.83
C ALA A 106 -31.62 -5.90 -8.56
N THR A 107 -31.66 -7.22 -8.57
CA THR A 107 -31.27 -8.09 -7.46
C THR A 107 -29.84 -8.60 -7.58
N GLU A 108 -29.24 -9.00 -6.45
CA GLU A 108 -27.86 -9.51 -6.40
C GLU A 108 -27.63 -10.74 -7.31
N GLU A 109 -28.68 -11.51 -7.57
CA GLU A 109 -28.66 -12.69 -8.45
C GLU A 109 -28.57 -12.31 -9.95
N GLU A 110 -29.08 -11.14 -10.33
CA GLU A 110 -29.04 -10.63 -11.71
C GLU A 110 -27.68 -10.01 -12.08
N ASP A 111 -26.97 -9.40 -11.11
CA ASP A 111 -25.59 -8.93 -11.31
C ASP A 111 -24.61 -10.10 -11.54
N VAL A 112 -24.81 -11.24 -10.85
CA VAL A 112 -24.06 -12.48 -11.13
C VAL A 112 -24.42 -13.02 -12.51
N ALA A 113 -25.70 -12.99 -12.90
CA ALA A 113 -26.11 -13.37 -14.25
C ALA A 113 -25.48 -12.48 -15.33
N LEU A 114 -25.37 -11.16 -15.11
CA LEU A 114 -24.73 -10.23 -16.05
C LEU A 114 -23.23 -10.50 -16.21
N SER A 115 -22.55 -10.80 -15.09
CA SER A 115 -21.14 -11.23 -15.08
C SER A 115 -20.95 -12.54 -15.86
N LEU A 116 -21.87 -13.50 -15.70
CA LEU A 116 -21.87 -14.75 -16.47
C LEU A 116 -22.20 -14.55 -17.96
N MET A 117 -23.08 -13.59 -18.32
CA MET A 117 -23.37 -13.26 -19.73
C MET A 117 -22.18 -12.61 -20.44
N LEU A 118 -21.34 -11.85 -19.72
CA LEU A 118 -20.07 -11.34 -20.24
C LEU A 118 -19.02 -12.46 -20.43
N LEU A 119 -19.15 -13.58 -19.71
CA LEU A 119 -18.30 -14.77 -19.83
C LEU A 119 -18.83 -15.81 -20.84
N SER A 120 -20.09 -15.71 -21.30
CA SER A 120 -20.76 -16.77 -22.08
C SER A 120 -20.95 -16.45 -23.57
N ARG A 121 -20.02 -15.73 -24.21
CA ARG A 121 -20.19 -15.23 -25.60
C ARG A 121 -19.43 -15.99 -26.70
N ASP A 122 -18.93 -17.19 -26.40
CA ASP A 122 -18.34 -18.08 -27.39
C ASP A 122 -19.40 -18.71 -28.31
N LYS A 123 -19.25 -18.49 -29.63
CA LYS A 123 -20.00 -19.23 -30.65
C LYS A 123 -19.34 -20.58 -30.91
N TRP A 124 -19.86 -21.65 -30.29
CA TRP A 124 -19.49 -23.00 -30.70
C TRP A 124 -20.29 -23.45 -31.94
N GLU A 125 -19.58 -23.76 -33.03
CA GLU A 125 -20.14 -24.51 -34.15
C GLU A 125 -20.35 -26.00 -33.76
N LYS A 126 -21.31 -26.66 -34.43
CA LYS A 126 -21.68 -28.05 -34.11
C LYS A 126 -20.85 -29.06 -34.88
N GLU A 127 -20.12 -29.91 -34.17
CA GLU A 127 -19.83 -31.29 -34.62
C GLU A 127 -20.32 -32.30 -33.56
N GLU A 128 -20.93 -33.39 -34.01
CA GLU A 128 -21.38 -34.47 -33.12
C GLU A 128 -20.26 -35.50 -32.87
N ARG A 129 -20.03 -35.88 -31.61
CA ARG A 129 -19.34 -37.15 -31.26
C ARG A 129 -19.61 -37.63 -29.83
N GLY A 130 -19.93 -38.92 -29.70
CA GLY A 130 -19.62 -39.75 -28.53
C GLY A 130 -20.42 -39.52 -27.23
N LYS A 131 -21.58 -40.16 -27.08
CA LYS A 131 -22.21 -40.35 -25.75
C LYS A 131 -21.36 -41.29 -24.89
N ASN A 132 -20.92 -40.83 -23.71
CA ASN A 132 -20.19 -41.65 -22.75
C ASN A 132 -20.93 -41.65 -21.39
N ASN A 133 -21.54 -42.79 -21.03
CA ASN A 133 -22.37 -42.91 -19.83
C ASN A 133 -21.49 -42.99 -18.56
N LYS A 134 -21.31 -41.88 -17.87
CA LYS A 134 -20.66 -41.84 -16.55
C LYS A 134 -21.67 -42.16 -15.46
N TRP A 135 -21.31 -43.05 -14.53
CA TRP A 135 -22.15 -43.48 -13.41
C TRP A 135 -21.57 -42.94 -12.09
N PHE A 136 -22.41 -42.81 -11.06
CA PHE A 136 -22.09 -42.12 -9.81
C PHE A 136 -22.44 -42.96 -8.59
N GLU A 137 -21.54 -43.09 -7.63
CA GLU A 137 -21.66 -44.04 -6.52
C GLU A 137 -21.93 -43.38 -5.15
N CYS A 138 -22.62 -44.10 -4.26
CA CYS A 138 -22.88 -43.68 -2.89
C CYS A 138 -21.86 -44.26 -1.91
N GLU A 139 -20.94 -43.41 -1.45
CA GLU A 139 -19.90 -43.68 -0.43
C GLU A 139 -20.45 -44.21 0.93
N THR A 140 -21.78 -44.27 1.11
CA THR A 140 -22.44 -44.78 2.32
C THR A 140 -23.02 -46.19 2.16
N CYS A 141 -23.18 -46.71 0.94
CA CYS A 141 -23.61 -48.11 0.72
C CYS A 141 -23.28 -48.69 -0.67
N GLU A 142 -22.29 -48.15 -1.39
CA GLU A 142 -21.69 -48.70 -2.61
C GLU A 142 -22.70 -48.98 -3.74
N LYS A 143 -23.76 -48.14 -3.82
CA LYS A 143 -24.77 -48.20 -4.88
C LYS A 143 -24.50 -47.19 -5.98
N VAL A 144 -24.60 -47.66 -7.23
CA VAL A 144 -24.22 -46.93 -8.44
C VAL A 144 -25.47 -46.45 -9.20
N PHE A 145 -25.49 -45.18 -9.59
CA PHE A 145 -26.63 -44.47 -10.19
C PHE A 145 -26.26 -43.84 -11.54
N LYS A 146 -27.26 -43.66 -12.42
CA LYS A 146 -27.07 -43.10 -13.78
C LYS A 146 -27.00 -41.57 -13.84
N SER A 147 -27.26 -40.87 -12.72
CA SER A 147 -27.20 -39.41 -12.64
C SER A 147 -26.89 -38.96 -11.21
N TYR A 148 -26.31 -37.75 -11.09
CA TYR A 148 -25.96 -37.17 -9.79
C TYR A 148 -27.21 -36.82 -8.95
N GLN A 149 -28.33 -36.48 -9.60
CA GLN A 149 -29.60 -36.19 -8.94
C GLN A 149 -30.17 -37.42 -8.21
N ALA A 150 -30.17 -38.59 -8.87
CA ALA A 150 -30.61 -39.84 -8.25
C ALA A 150 -29.70 -40.26 -7.06
N LEU A 151 -28.39 -39.97 -7.15
CA LEU A 151 -27.46 -40.14 -6.02
C LEU A 151 -27.78 -39.17 -4.87
N GLY A 152 -28.16 -37.92 -5.16
CA GLY A 152 -28.56 -36.93 -4.16
C GLY A 152 -29.83 -37.33 -3.39
N GLU A 153 -30.88 -37.73 -4.10
CA GLU A 153 -32.12 -38.26 -3.52
C GLU A 153 -31.85 -39.51 -2.66
N HIS A 154 -31.00 -40.41 -3.15
CA HIS A 154 -30.59 -41.60 -2.40
C HIS A 154 -29.81 -41.25 -1.11
N ARG A 155 -28.85 -40.31 -1.15
CA ARG A 155 -28.12 -39.83 0.05
C ARG A 155 -29.07 -39.25 1.10
N ALA A 156 -30.16 -38.58 0.71
CA ALA A 156 -31.17 -38.08 1.64
C ALA A 156 -31.89 -39.21 2.43
N SER A 157 -32.05 -40.40 1.84
CA SER A 157 -32.71 -41.54 2.51
C SER A 157 -31.95 -42.06 3.74
N HIS A 158 -30.61 -42.04 3.71
CA HIS A 158 -29.76 -42.40 4.86
C HIS A 158 -29.96 -41.45 6.04
N ARG A 159 -30.20 -40.15 5.75
CA ARG A 159 -30.40 -39.11 6.78
C ARG A 159 -31.67 -39.34 7.60
N LYS A 160 -32.68 -40.01 7.04
CA LYS A 160 -33.95 -40.32 7.72
C LYS A 160 -33.85 -41.53 8.66
N ARG A 161 -33.26 -42.63 8.19
CA ARG A 161 -33.05 -43.84 9.02
C ARG A 161 -32.19 -43.60 10.26
N ARG A 162 -31.23 -42.68 10.19
CA ARG A 162 -30.37 -42.34 11.34
C ARG A 162 -31.12 -41.63 12.48
N ALA A 163 -32.31 -41.07 12.24
CA ALA A 163 -33.13 -40.45 13.28
C ALA A 163 -34.04 -41.46 14.02
N GLU A 164 -34.36 -42.60 13.40
CA GLU A 164 -35.29 -43.60 13.95
C GLU A 164 -34.57 -44.58 14.90
N THR A 165 -33.29 -44.89 14.65
CA THR A 165 -32.49 -45.82 15.48
C THR A 165 -32.18 -45.28 16.88
N ASP A 166 -31.96 -43.97 17.03
CA ASP A 166 -31.62 -43.35 18.32
C ASP A 166 -32.81 -43.28 19.30
N GLN A 167 -34.02 -43.68 18.85
CA GLN A 167 -35.27 -43.48 19.59
C GLN A 167 -35.71 -44.70 20.43
N LEU A 168 -34.94 -45.80 20.45
CA LEU A 168 -35.30 -47.07 21.11
C LEU A 168 -34.47 -47.42 22.37
N VAL A 169 -33.65 -46.51 22.90
CA VAL A 169 -32.71 -46.79 24.03
C VAL A 169 -32.87 -45.81 25.20
N SER A 170 -34.08 -45.28 25.46
CA SER A 170 -34.28 -44.23 26.49
C SER A 170 -35.45 -44.37 27.49
N ASP A 171 -36.20 -45.48 27.46
CA ASP A 171 -37.44 -45.62 28.26
C ASP A 171 -37.28 -46.25 29.67
N GLU A 172 -36.19 -46.95 29.98
CA GLU A 172 -36.08 -47.78 31.21
C GLU A 172 -35.72 -47.03 32.51
N LEU A 173 -35.30 -45.75 32.47
CA LEU A 173 -34.77 -45.05 33.67
C LEU A 173 -35.42 -43.69 33.97
N LYS A 174 -36.69 -43.68 34.38
CA LYS A 174 -37.37 -42.54 35.02
C LYS A 174 -38.13 -42.92 36.30
N LYS A 175 -37.52 -42.76 37.48
CA LYS A 175 -38.23 -42.76 38.79
C LYS A 175 -37.68 -41.74 39.78
N LYS A 176 -38.55 -40.80 40.22
CA LYS A 176 -38.40 -39.80 41.31
C LYS A 176 -37.34 -38.71 41.04
N LYS A 177 -37.59 -37.38 41.18
CA LYS A 177 -38.60 -36.65 41.99
C LYS A 177 -39.19 -35.44 41.23
N LYS A 178 -40.40 -35.01 41.63
CA LYS A 178 -41.02 -33.72 41.23
C LYS A 178 -40.46 -32.55 42.06
N LYS A 179 -40.33 -31.36 41.46
CA LYS A 179 -40.48 -30.05 42.12
C LYS A 179 -41.03 -29.03 41.11
N THR A 180 -41.71 -27.98 41.60
CA THR A 180 -42.53 -27.05 40.82
C THR A 180 -41.76 -25.81 40.39
N SER A 181 -41.78 -25.49 39.09
CA SER A 181 -41.30 -24.21 38.55
C SER A 181 -42.43 -23.17 38.52
N HIS A 182 -42.18 -21.98 39.07
CA HIS A 182 -43.00 -20.80 38.79
C HIS A 182 -42.50 -20.13 37.49
N HIS A 183 -43.37 -19.40 36.80
CA HIS A 183 -43.08 -18.84 35.46
C HIS A 183 -43.04 -17.31 35.50
N GLU A 184 -41.85 -16.73 35.54
CA GLU A 184 -41.64 -15.28 35.64
C GLU A 184 -41.58 -14.58 34.26
N CYS A 185 -42.05 -13.34 34.19
CA CYS A 185 -41.96 -12.49 33.01
C CYS A 185 -40.63 -11.71 32.95
N PRO A 186 -39.72 -11.99 32.00
CA PRO A 186 -38.42 -11.32 31.92
C PRO A 186 -38.48 -9.84 31.51
N ILE A 187 -39.67 -9.28 31.31
CA ILE A 187 -39.89 -7.86 30.95
C ILE A 187 -40.30 -7.02 32.18
N CYS A 188 -40.90 -7.64 33.21
CA CYS A 188 -41.38 -6.91 34.40
C CYS A 188 -41.41 -7.72 35.72
N SER A 189 -40.75 -8.88 35.76
CA SER A 189 -40.62 -9.79 36.92
C SER A 189 -41.92 -10.22 37.63
N LYS A 190 -43.09 -10.09 36.98
CA LYS A 190 -44.32 -10.71 37.48
C LYS A 190 -44.24 -12.23 37.35
N VAL A 191 -44.56 -12.93 38.44
CA VAL A 191 -44.49 -14.40 38.56
C VAL A 191 -45.87 -15.01 38.37
N PHE A 192 -45.97 -16.01 37.49
CA PHE A 192 -47.22 -16.70 37.14
C PHE A 192 -47.18 -18.18 37.53
N SER A 193 -48.34 -18.72 37.89
CA SER A 193 -48.54 -20.11 38.28
C SER A 193 -48.53 -21.10 37.10
N SER A 194 -48.59 -20.63 35.85
CA SER A 194 -48.48 -21.47 34.66
C SER A 194 -47.83 -20.75 33.47
N GLY A 195 -47.19 -21.52 32.59
CA GLY A 195 -46.60 -20.99 31.35
C GLY A 195 -47.62 -20.37 30.38
N GLN A 196 -48.89 -20.82 30.41
CA GLN A 196 -49.96 -20.19 29.62
C GLN A 196 -50.35 -18.82 30.16
N ALA A 197 -50.42 -18.63 31.48
CA ALA A 197 -50.69 -17.33 32.08
C ALA A 197 -49.56 -16.33 31.77
N LEU A 198 -48.30 -16.78 31.87
CA LEU A 198 -47.14 -16.00 31.41
C LEU A 198 -47.23 -15.68 29.90
N GLY A 199 -47.60 -16.65 29.07
CA GLY A 199 -47.75 -16.46 27.62
C GLY A 199 -48.87 -15.48 27.25
N GLY A 200 -49.95 -15.43 28.04
CA GLY A 200 -51.00 -14.42 27.95
C GLY A 200 -50.49 -13.02 28.32
N HIS A 201 -49.85 -12.91 29.48
CA HIS A 201 -49.29 -11.63 29.96
C HIS A 201 -48.18 -11.08 29.06
N LYS A 202 -47.32 -11.91 28.46
CA LYS A 202 -46.32 -11.45 27.48
C LYS A 202 -46.95 -10.70 26.30
N ARG A 203 -48.20 -10.99 25.92
CA ARG A 203 -48.91 -10.26 24.87
C ARG A 203 -49.36 -8.86 25.30
N SER A 204 -49.56 -8.57 26.59
CA SER A 204 -49.88 -7.20 27.04
C SER A 204 -48.68 -6.23 26.95
N HIS A 205 -47.46 -6.72 26.74
CA HIS A 205 -46.31 -5.89 26.39
C HIS A 205 -46.22 -5.56 24.89
N ALA A 206 -47.06 -6.18 24.04
CA ALA A 206 -47.01 -6.05 22.58
C ALA A 206 -48.15 -5.17 22.01
N SER A 207 -48.72 -4.27 22.81
CA SER A 207 -49.88 -3.45 22.41
C SER A 207 -49.88 -2.04 23.02
N ALA A 208 -48.71 -1.50 23.37
CA ALA A 208 -48.59 -0.27 24.16
C ALA A 208 -47.38 0.62 23.81
N SER A 209 -47.02 0.74 22.52
CA SER A 209 -46.25 1.89 21.99
C SER A 209 -46.22 1.85 20.45
N ASN A 210 -47.01 2.70 19.79
CA ASN A 210 -46.73 3.11 18.41
C ASN A 210 -45.90 4.40 18.47
N ASP A 211 -44.71 4.38 17.90
CA ASP A 211 -44.10 5.54 17.24
C ASP A 211 -43.12 5.02 16.18
N GLU A 212 -42.98 5.74 15.06
CA GLU A 212 -42.63 5.10 13.78
C GLU A 212 -41.17 5.32 13.34
N SER A 213 -40.34 4.28 13.44
CA SER A 213 -39.03 4.23 12.76
C SER A 213 -38.62 2.79 12.41
N THR A 214 -38.33 2.53 11.13
CA THR A 214 -38.21 1.17 10.58
C THR A 214 -36.84 0.53 10.81
N ILE A 215 -36.77 -0.41 11.76
CA ILE A 215 -35.57 -1.26 11.96
C ILE A 215 -35.51 -2.34 10.87
N ARG A 216 -34.48 -2.30 10.02
CA ARG A 216 -34.14 -3.42 9.11
C ARG A 216 -33.54 -4.59 9.90
N ARG A 217 -33.79 -5.81 9.45
CA ARG A 217 -33.26 -7.04 10.07
C ARG A 217 -31.73 -7.06 9.98
N SER A 218 -31.06 -7.16 11.13
CA SER A 218 -29.62 -7.40 11.22
C SER A 218 -29.29 -8.85 10.88
N GLY A 219 -29.04 -9.11 9.60
CA GLY A 219 -28.06 -10.13 9.23
C GLY A 219 -26.69 -9.72 9.75
N ILE A 220 -25.84 -10.68 10.15
CA ILE A 220 -24.48 -10.38 10.63
C ILE A 220 -23.59 -10.10 9.43
N ILE A 221 -23.64 -8.86 8.94
CA ILE A 221 -22.62 -8.31 8.06
C ILE A 221 -21.39 -8.09 8.95
N ILE A 222 -20.32 -8.85 8.69
CA ILE A 222 -18.99 -8.48 9.16
C ILE A 222 -18.60 -7.27 8.32
N SER A 223 -18.76 -6.07 8.86
CA SER A 223 -18.25 -4.85 8.23
C SER A 223 -16.73 -5.01 8.07
N LEU A 224 -16.26 -5.02 6.82
CA LEU A 224 -14.83 -5.21 6.54
C LEU A 224 -14.03 -4.15 7.30
N ILE A 225 -13.05 -4.61 8.07
CA ILE A 225 -12.15 -3.73 8.82
C ILE A 225 -11.25 -3.03 7.81
N ASP A 226 -11.37 -1.70 7.73
CA ASP A 226 -10.48 -0.85 6.94
C ASP A 226 -9.01 -1.20 7.22
N LEU A 227 -8.26 -1.41 6.15
CA LEU A 227 -6.86 -1.80 6.23
C LEU A 227 -5.94 -0.65 6.64
N ASN A 228 -6.36 0.61 6.49
CA ASN A 228 -5.55 1.81 6.73
C ASN A 228 -5.69 2.43 8.14
N LEU A 229 -6.59 1.92 8.99
CA LEU A 229 -6.78 2.39 10.36
C LEU A 229 -6.46 1.30 11.42
N PRO A 230 -5.99 1.68 12.63
CA PRO A 230 -6.08 0.84 13.81
C PRO A 230 -7.54 0.83 14.32
N ALA A 231 -7.98 -0.29 14.92
CA ALA A 231 -9.33 -0.39 15.47
C ALA A 231 -9.52 0.47 16.74
N PRO A 232 -10.76 0.89 17.06
CA PRO A 232 -11.08 1.53 18.34
C PRO A 232 -10.89 0.56 19.52
N SER A 233 -10.63 1.11 20.72
CA SER A 233 -10.36 0.34 21.94
C SER A 233 -11.64 -0.19 22.63
N GLU A 234 -11.48 -1.26 23.42
CA GLU A 234 -12.49 -2.25 23.83
C GLU A 234 -13.66 -1.81 24.75
N GLU A 235 -14.02 -0.53 24.88
CA GLU A 235 -15.03 -0.09 25.87
C GLU A 235 -16.50 -0.26 25.44
N GLU A 236 -16.81 -0.54 24.16
CA GLU A 236 -18.21 -0.74 23.70
C GLU A 236 -18.69 -2.21 23.70
N ASP A 237 -17.80 -3.20 23.83
CA ASP A 237 -18.12 -4.63 23.58
C ASP A 237 -18.43 -5.46 24.85
N MET A 238 -18.68 -4.81 25.99
CA MET A 238 -18.84 -5.45 27.30
C MET A 238 -20.21 -6.17 27.53
N ALA A 239 -20.78 -6.75 26.47
CA ALA A 239 -22.01 -7.56 26.52
C ALA A 239 -21.78 -9.05 26.24
N SER A 240 -20.75 -9.41 25.46
CA SER A 240 -20.60 -10.76 24.87
C SER A 240 -19.89 -11.80 25.77
N SER A 241 -19.21 -11.35 26.83
CA SER A 241 -18.19 -12.12 27.56
C SER A 241 -18.69 -13.18 28.57
N ARG A 242 -19.99 -13.50 28.62
CA ARG A 242 -20.56 -14.46 29.60
C ARG A 242 -20.92 -15.86 29.07
N LEU A 243 -20.87 -16.11 27.76
CA LEU A 243 -21.30 -17.41 27.20
C LEU A 243 -20.18 -18.47 27.16
N ILE A 244 -18.91 -18.07 27.12
CA ILE A 244 -17.76 -18.98 26.94
C ILE A 244 -17.16 -19.41 28.29
N ARG A 245 -17.95 -20.12 29.13
CA ARG A 245 -17.40 -20.78 30.35
C ARG A 245 -18.08 -22.08 30.80
N LEU A 246 -18.88 -22.73 29.94
CA LEU A 246 -19.65 -23.94 30.29
C LEU A 246 -19.40 -25.20 29.44
N LEU A 247 -18.44 -25.18 28.50
CA LEU A 247 -18.09 -26.33 27.65
C LEU A 247 -16.64 -26.81 27.83
N SER A 248 -16.14 -26.84 29.07
CA SER A 248 -14.86 -27.48 29.39
C SER A 248 -14.94 -28.30 30.68
N ARG A 249 -15.15 -29.62 30.53
CA ARG A 249 -14.81 -30.69 31.49
C ARG A 249 -15.13 -32.06 30.89
N ARG A 250 -14.38 -33.06 31.36
CA ARG A 250 -14.42 -34.52 31.05
C ARG A 250 -13.75 -34.95 29.74
N ASP A 251 -13.03 -36.07 29.72
CA ASP A 251 -12.43 -36.83 30.84
C ASP A 251 -11.16 -37.57 30.38
N VAL A 252 -10.30 -37.96 31.33
CA VAL A 252 -8.99 -38.59 31.06
C VAL A 252 -9.08 -40.12 31.18
N VAL A 253 -8.51 -40.85 30.22
CA VAL A 253 -8.26 -42.30 30.30
C VAL A 253 -6.77 -42.56 30.00
N LYS A 254 -6.18 -43.58 30.64
CA LYS A 254 -4.77 -43.98 30.51
C LYS A 254 -4.67 -45.41 30.01
N GLU A 255 -3.68 -45.69 29.18
CA GLU A 255 -2.95 -46.98 29.00
C GLU A 255 -1.93 -46.76 27.86
N HIS A 256 -0.85 -47.53 27.66
CA HIS A 256 0.18 -48.17 28.50
C HIS A 256 1.27 -48.68 27.52
N LYS A 257 2.48 -49.01 27.99
CA LYS A 257 3.64 -49.30 27.11
C LYS A 257 3.63 -50.69 26.45
N LYS A 258 4.26 -50.80 25.27
CA LYS A 258 5.07 -51.97 24.87
C LYS A 258 6.20 -51.57 23.90
N SER A 259 7.20 -52.44 23.73
CA SER A 259 8.51 -52.10 23.12
C SER A 259 9.08 -53.17 22.19
N LYS A 260 9.95 -52.72 21.27
CA LYS A 260 11.03 -53.37 20.46
C LYS A 260 11.63 -52.23 19.59
N GLY A 261 12.88 -52.19 19.14
CA GLY A 261 13.84 -53.25 18.77
C GLY A 261 13.69 -53.57 17.27
N GLU A 262 14.65 -53.43 16.36
CA GLU A 262 16.10 -53.06 16.43
C GLU A 262 16.46 -52.21 15.20
N GLY A 263 17.61 -51.52 15.14
CA GLY A 263 18.78 -52.04 14.40
C GLY A 263 19.46 -50.92 13.57
N ARG A 264 20.74 -51.08 13.19
CA ARG A 264 21.58 -50.02 12.55
C ARG A 264 22.50 -50.60 11.49
N MET A 265 22.56 -50.01 10.29
CA MET A 265 23.67 -50.25 9.37
C MET A 265 23.96 -49.05 8.44
N THR A 266 25.23 -48.90 8.06
CA THR A 266 25.77 -47.87 7.17
C THR A 266 26.60 -48.54 6.09
N ILE A 267 26.54 -48.05 4.85
CA ILE A 267 27.36 -48.54 3.73
C ILE A 267 28.07 -47.36 3.07
N SER A 268 29.32 -47.58 2.66
CA SER A 268 30.19 -46.62 1.97
C SER A 268 31.02 -47.39 0.94
N TRP A 269 31.27 -46.79 -0.22
CA TRP A 269 32.11 -47.38 -1.26
C TRP A 269 33.09 -46.35 -1.84
N ARG A 270 34.35 -46.78 -2.00
CA ARG A 270 35.39 -46.13 -2.82
C ARG A 270 35.67 -47.01 -4.04
N LEU A 271 36.12 -46.40 -5.14
CA LEU A 271 37.01 -46.93 -6.20
C LEU A 271 37.22 -45.80 -7.23
N ALA A 272 38.17 -45.86 -8.18
CA ALA A 272 39.63 -45.98 -8.05
C ALA A 272 40.27 -45.52 -9.38
N SER A 273 41.49 -45.00 -9.33
CA SER A 273 42.18 -44.41 -10.50
C SER A 273 43.07 -45.41 -11.26
N SER A 274 43.25 -45.22 -12.57
CA SER A 274 44.44 -45.67 -13.30
C SER A 274 44.67 -44.84 -14.58
N THR A 275 45.84 -44.98 -15.22
CA THR A 275 46.44 -43.99 -16.13
C THR A 275 47.04 -44.59 -17.41
N SER A 276 47.09 -43.82 -18.51
CA SER A 276 48.17 -43.93 -19.52
C SER A 276 48.32 -42.64 -20.33
N LEU A 277 49.40 -42.54 -21.13
CA LEU A 277 49.91 -41.33 -21.81
C LEU A 277 50.02 -41.54 -23.34
N LEU A 278 49.94 -40.45 -24.12
CA LEU A 278 51.02 -39.97 -25.01
C LEU A 278 50.63 -38.67 -25.77
N SER A 279 51.57 -38.08 -26.51
CA SER A 279 51.58 -36.66 -26.92
C SER A 279 51.59 -36.44 -28.45
N ILE A 280 51.16 -35.26 -28.91
CA ILE A 280 51.72 -34.50 -30.06
C ILE A 280 51.23 -33.03 -30.05
N HIS A 281 52.04 -32.08 -30.51
CA HIS A 281 51.76 -30.63 -30.50
C HIS A 281 50.82 -30.15 -31.63
N ARG A 282 50.04 -29.09 -31.34
CA ARG A 282 49.86 -27.90 -32.22
C ARG A 282 49.20 -26.72 -31.50
N THR A 283 49.57 -25.51 -31.88
CA THR A 283 48.90 -24.22 -31.62
C THR A 283 48.41 -23.65 -32.98
N PRO A 284 47.61 -22.55 -33.07
CA PRO A 284 47.12 -21.64 -32.02
C PRO A 284 45.60 -21.34 -32.08
N THR A 285 45.17 -20.28 -31.35
CA THR A 285 43.94 -19.47 -31.56
C THR A 285 42.57 -20.16 -31.62
N SER A 286 41.89 -20.24 -30.47
CA SER A 286 40.46 -19.92 -30.34
C SER A 286 40.10 -19.70 -28.86
N ALA A 287 39.28 -18.70 -28.55
CA ALA A 287 38.80 -18.44 -27.20
C ALA A 287 37.56 -19.29 -26.91
N PHE A 288 37.76 -20.53 -26.45
CA PHE A 288 36.65 -21.41 -26.06
C PHE A 288 36.03 -20.96 -24.74
N ILE A 289 34.75 -20.58 -24.80
CA ILE A 289 33.89 -20.41 -23.62
C ILE A 289 33.77 -21.78 -22.95
N SER A 290 34.39 -21.94 -21.79
CA SER A 290 34.24 -23.16 -20.99
C SER A 290 32.90 -23.09 -20.26
N ALA A 291 31.90 -23.79 -20.81
CA ALA A 291 30.58 -23.92 -20.20
C ALA A 291 30.69 -24.78 -18.92
N MET A 292 31.02 -24.13 -17.79
CA MET A 292 30.99 -24.79 -16.49
C MET A 292 29.55 -25.14 -16.15
N THR A 293 29.31 -26.43 -15.97
CA THR A 293 28.00 -26.98 -15.60
C THR A 293 27.61 -26.50 -14.21
N PHE A 294 26.68 -25.54 -14.14
CA PHE A 294 26.01 -25.19 -12.90
C PHE A 294 25.35 -26.44 -12.28
N SER A 295 25.41 -26.55 -10.95
CA SER A 295 24.68 -27.58 -10.21
C SER A 295 23.18 -27.25 -10.21
N SER A 296 22.46 -27.74 -11.23
CA SER A 296 21.06 -27.42 -11.50
C SER A 296 20.05 -27.94 -10.45
N SER A 297 20.50 -28.66 -9.43
CA SER A 297 19.65 -29.28 -8.41
C SER A 297 19.14 -28.32 -7.33
N SER A 298 19.75 -27.15 -7.12
CA SER A 298 19.35 -26.20 -6.07
C SER A 298 18.48 -25.03 -6.57
N SER A 299 18.63 -24.61 -7.82
CA SER A 299 17.83 -23.50 -8.37
C SER A 299 16.36 -23.88 -8.61
N SER A 300 16.10 -25.13 -8.97
CA SER A 300 14.73 -25.61 -9.23
C SER A 300 13.84 -25.56 -7.99
N SER A 301 14.38 -25.88 -6.81
CA SER A 301 13.59 -25.92 -5.56
C SER A 301 13.35 -24.52 -4.97
N SER A 302 14.29 -23.58 -5.11
CA SER A 302 14.02 -22.18 -4.74
C SER A 302 12.93 -21.55 -5.59
N LEU A 303 12.89 -21.84 -6.90
CA LEU A 303 11.80 -21.37 -7.77
C LEU A 303 10.46 -21.99 -7.39
N GLU A 304 10.40 -23.30 -7.18
CA GLU A 304 9.20 -24.02 -6.74
C GLU A 304 8.63 -23.47 -5.42
N LEU A 305 9.48 -23.25 -4.41
CA LEU A 305 9.08 -22.65 -3.12
C LEU A 305 8.52 -21.23 -3.24
N VAL A 306 8.98 -20.46 -4.22
CA VAL A 306 8.53 -19.08 -4.47
C VAL A 306 7.20 -19.04 -5.22
N LEU A 307 7.02 -19.91 -6.21
CA LEU A 307 5.75 -20.07 -6.92
C LEU A 307 4.66 -20.63 -5.99
N GLU A 308 5.00 -21.60 -5.14
CA GLU A 308 4.10 -22.13 -4.10
C GLU A 308 3.73 -21.05 -3.08
N TYR A 309 4.70 -20.27 -2.57
CA TYR A 309 4.40 -19.13 -1.69
C TYR A 309 3.47 -18.12 -2.35
N HIS A 310 3.73 -17.79 -3.62
CA HIS A 310 2.90 -16.82 -4.34
C HIS A 310 1.45 -17.32 -4.41
N ASN A 311 1.25 -18.56 -4.86
CA ASN A 311 -0.08 -19.17 -4.99
C ASN A 311 -0.78 -19.38 -3.63
N GLN A 312 -0.09 -19.89 -2.60
CA GLN A 312 -0.66 -20.07 -1.26
C GLN A 312 -1.08 -18.74 -0.62
N THR A 313 -0.43 -17.62 -0.97
CA THR A 313 -0.74 -16.29 -0.44
C THR A 313 -1.68 -15.44 -1.30
N LYS A 314 -2.32 -16.02 -2.32
CA LYS A 314 -3.40 -15.38 -3.07
C LYS A 314 -4.66 -15.19 -2.22
N HIS A 315 -5.47 -14.19 -2.56
CA HIS A 315 -6.88 -14.15 -2.15
C HIS A 315 -7.76 -14.61 -3.30
N SER A 316 -8.85 -15.32 -3.00
CA SER A 316 -9.90 -15.70 -3.96
C SER A 316 -11.29 -15.35 -3.42
N PHE A 317 -12.31 -15.33 -4.29
CA PHE A 317 -13.71 -15.20 -3.86
C PHE A 317 -14.16 -16.29 -2.86
N THR A 318 -13.46 -17.43 -2.79
CA THR A 318 -13.77 -18.53 -1.87
C THR A 318 -13.00 -18.46 -0.53
N GLY A 319 -12.01 -17.57 -0.42
CA GLY A 319 -11.23 -17.39 0.80
C GLY A 319 -10.02 -16.48 0.64
N TYR A 320 -9.74 -15.72 1.70
CA TYR A 320 -8.52 -14.92 1.82
C TYR A 320 -7.31 -15.81 2.21
N ALA A 321 -6.11 -15.43 1.78
CA ALA A 321 -4.83 -15.93 2.30
C ALA A 321 -4.82 -16.04 3.84
N ARG A 322 -4.10 -17.03 4.38
CA ARG A 322 -4.19 -17.40 5.80
C ARG A 322 -3.61 -16.32 6.73
N GLY A 323 -4.52 -15.54 7.32
CA GLY A 323 -4.25 -14.58 8.39
C GLY A 323 -4.50 -15.14 9.80
N PRO A 324 -4.22 -14.35 10.85
CA PRO A 324 -4.61 -14.65 12.23
C PRO A 324 -6.14 -14.74 12.37
N ARG A 325 -6.64 -15.49 13.36
CA ARG A 325 -8.09 -15.70 13.59
C ARG A 325 -8.78 -14.53 14.34
N GLY A 326 -8.32 -13.31 14.11
CA GLY A 326 -8.60 -12.12 14.93
C GLY A 326 -7.31 -11.44 15.39
N LEU A 327 -7.37 -10.13 15.66
CA LEU A 327 -6.21 -9.30 15.99
C LEU A 327 -6.02 -9.16 17.50
N ASP A 328 -4.81 -9.46 17.97
CA ASP A 328 -4.40 -9.39 19.38
C ASP A 328 -3.80 -7.99 19.66
N TRP A 329 -4.66 -6.99 19.80
CA TRP A 329 -4.27 -5.57 19.95
C TRP A 329 -3.41 -5.31 21.19
N ALA A 330 -3.65 -6.04 22.29
CA ALA A 330 -2.84 -5.98 23.51
C ALA A 330 -1.39 -6.50 23.34
N ASN A 331 -1.11 -7.10 22.17
CA ASN A 331 0.16 -7.65 21.73
C ASN A 331 0.64 -7.08 20.38
N GLN A 332 0.01 -5.99 19.88
CA GLN A 332 0.41 -5.34 18.63
C GLN A 332 1.92 -4.99 18.67
N PRO A 333 2.70 -5.33 17.62
CA PRO A 333 4.12 -5.04 17.57
C PRO A 333 4.40 -3.54 17.69
N ASN A 334 5.35 -3.17 18.55
CA ASN A 334 5.84 -1.80 18.64
C ASN A 334 6.38 -1.34 17.25
N PRO A 335 5.87 -0.24 16.66
CA PRO A 335 6.27 0.24 15.33
C PRO A 335 7.64 0.96 15.32
N PHE A 336 8.41 0.83 16.39
CA PHE A 336 9.73 1.43 16.57
C PHE A 336 10.74 0.41 17.10
N ARG A 337 11.72 0.04 16.27
CA ARG A 337 12.98 -0.57 16.76
C ARG A 337 13.74 0.49 17.55
N ARG A 338 14.40 0.07 18.62
CA ARG A 338 15.36 0.85 19.40
C ARG A 338 16.51 -0.06 19.82
N TYR A 339 17.75 0.38 19.62
CA TYR A 339 18.94 -0.28 20.13
C TYR A 339 19.32 0.30 21.49
N LEU A 340 18.72 -0.29 22.53
CA LEU A 340 18.84 0.16 23.91
C LEU A 340 20.32 0.17 24.35
N SER A 341 20.76 1.31 24.88
CA SER A 341 22.16 1.63 25.26
C SER A 341 23.14 1.89 24.10
N ALA A 342 22.70 1.99 22.84
CA ALA A 342 23.52 2.59 21.79
C ALA A 342 23.65 4.12 22.00
N PRO A 343 24.83 4.74 21.75
CA PRO A 343 24.97 6.19 21.77
C PRO A 343 24.03 6.87 20.77
N LEU A 344 23.30 7.91 21.22
CA LEU A 344 22.29 8.60 20.41
C LEU A 344 22.82 9.94 19.91
N LEU A 345 22.88 10.12 18.59
CA LEU A 345 23.17 11.38 17.92
C LEU A 345 21.85 12.00 17.42
N PRO A 346 21.38 13.12 17.98
CA PRO A 346 20.14 13.75 17.53
C PRO A 346 20.31 14.37 16.14
N LEU A 347 19.31 14.19 15.28
CA LEU A 347 19.20 14.97 14.05
C LEU A 347 18.42 16.27 14.33
N GLN A 348 18.43 17.20 13.38
CA GLN A 348 17.81 18.51 13.51
C GLN A 348 16.30 18.40 13.22
N HIS A 349 15.46 18.64 14.22
CA HIS A 349 14.06 18.97 13.96
C HIS A 349 14.02 20.36 13.29
N PRO A 350 13.59 20.52 12.03
CA PRO A 350 13.35 21.84 11.47
C PRO A 350 12.17 22.49 12.19
N ASN A 351 12.28 23.78 12.49
CA ASN A 351 11.25 24.47 13.26
C ASN A 351 9.95 24.57 12.45
N HIS A 352 8.82 24.55 13.14
CA HIS A 352 7.51 24.80 12.52
C HIS A 352 7.33 26.25 12.06
N ASP A 353 8.17 27.17 12.52
CA ASP A 353 8.11 28.60 12.20
C ASP A 353 8.97 28.99 10.97
N ASP A 354 9.81 28.08 10.46
CA ASP A 354 10.67 28.27 9.27
C ASP A 354 9.98 27.80 7.95
N ASP A 355 8.66 27.95 7.85
CA ASP A 355 7.90 27.67 6.61
C ASP A 355 8.01 28.83 5.58
N ASP A 356 8.30 30.07 6.02
CA ASP A 356 8.52 31.25 5.14
C ASP A 356 9.90 31.24 4.44
N ASN A 357 10.78 30.31 4.80
CA ASN A 357 12.18 30.26 4.34
C ASN A 357 12.53 28.86 3.77
N ASP A 358 11.57 28.27 3.03
CA ASP A 358 11.66 26.90 2.54
C ASP A 358 12.63 26.72 1.36
N ASP A 359 13.86 26.31 1.68
CA ASP A 359 14.99 26.07 0.78
C ASP A 359 14.86 24.76 -0.07
N SER A 360 13.68 24.11 -0.03
CA SER A 360 13.32 22.93 -0.83
C SER A 360 12.82 23.31 -2.23
N PRO A 361 13.22 22.59 -3.28
CA PRO A 361 12.78 22.88 -4.65
C PRO A 361 11.29 22.62 -4.86
N LEU A 362 10.71 23.22 -5.91
CA LEU A 362 9.37 22.88 -6.39
C LEU A 362 9.30 21.41 -6.79
N TYR A 363 8.24 20.71 -6.36
CA TYR A 363 8.08 19.26 -6.57
C TYR A 363 8.22 18.85 -8.05
N SER A 364 7.60 19.61 -8.98
CA SER A 364 7.68 19.33 -10.42
C SER A 364 9.10 19.42 -10.98
N CYS A 365 9.93 20.33 -10.46
CA CYS A 365 11.27 20.59 -11.00
C CYS A 365 12.26 19.45 -10.72
N LEU A 366 12.01 18.61 -9.70
CA LEU A 366 12.80 17.40 -9.45
C LEU A 366 12.76 16.41 -10.63
N PHE A 367 11.69 16.45 -11.44
CA PHE A 367 11.54 15.62 -12.63
C PHE A 367 12.17 16.26 -13.88
N ASP A 368 12.39 17.58 -13.88
CA ASP A 368 13.08 18.33 -14.95
C ASP A 368 14.60 18.27 -14.80
N SER A 369 15.12 18.58 -13.60
CA SER A 369 16.55 18.65 -13.30
C SER A 369 16.81 18.69 -11.79
N LEU A 370 17.80 17.94 -11.32
CA LEU A 370 18.23 17.98 -9.93
C LEU A 370 18.98 19.30 -9.63
N PRO A 371 18.77 19.91 -8.44
CA PRO A 371 19.50 21.11 -8.03
C PRO A 371 21.02 20.82 -7.81
N PRO A 372 21.86 21.86 -7.65
CA PRO A 372 23.27 21.67 -7.33
C PRO A 372 23.47 20.85 -6.04
N PRO A 373 24.40 19.87 -6.01
CA PRO A 373 24.60 19.02 -4.84
C PRO A 373 24.98 19.81 -3.57
N LYS A 374 24.16 19.70 -2.51
CA LYS A 374 24.47 20.25 -1.18
C LYS A 374 25.54 19.36 -0.48
N PRO A 375 26.43 19.91 0.36
CA PRO A 375 27.49 19.11 1.01
C PRO A 375 26.93 18.13 2.06
N ILE A 376 27.62 17.00 2.29
CA ILE A 376 27.26 16.05 3.36
C ILE A 376 27.56 16.68 4.72
N SER A 377 26.53 16.75 5.58
CA SER A 377 26.58 17.39 6.89
C SER A 377 25.47 16.86 7.80
N LEU A 378 25.52 17.18 9.09
CA LEU A 378 24.40 16.95 10.01
C LEU A 378 23.06 17.43 9.44
N ALA A 379 23.02 18.65 8.87
CA ALA A 379 21.79 19.26 8.35
C ALA A 379 21.23 18.51 7.13
N THR A 380 22.09 18.12 6.17
CA THR A 380 21.65 17.44 4.95
C THR A 380 21.34 15.96 5.19
N ILE A 381 22.04 15.28 6.10
CA ILE A 381 21.64 13.95 6.60
C ILE A 381 20.29 14.04 7.36
N SER A 382 20.09 15.08 8.17
CA SER A 382 18.82 15.33 8.87
C SER A 382 17.67 15.49 7.89
N HIS A 383 17.83 16.37 6.89
CA HIS A 383 16.87 16.60 5.82
C HIS A 383 16.49 15.30 5.10
N LEU A 384 17.50 14.51 4.69
CA LEU A 384 17.29 13.25 3.98
C LEU A 384 16.37 12.30 4.76
N PHE A 385 16.66 12.06 6.05
CA PHE A 385 15.80 11.22 6.89
C PHE A 385 14.44 11.88 7.19
N TYR A 386 14.38 13.20 7.36
CA TYR A 386 13.15 13.95 7.63
C TYR A 386 12.14 13.91 6.47
N HIS A 387 12.63 13.88 5.22
CA HIS A 387 11.80 13.87 4.00
C HIS A 387 11.56 12.46 3.41
N SER A 388 12.04 11.39 4.06
CA SER A 388 11.91 10.01 3.56
C SER A 388 11.27 9.02 4.54
N LEU A 389 11.80 8.94 5.77
CA LEU A 389 11.51 7.84 6.73
C LEU A 389 11.04 8.33 8.11
N ALA A 390 11.19 9.62 8.40
CA ALA A 390 10.73 10.25 9.64
C ALA A 390 9.21 10.19 9.82
N LEU A 391 8.76 10.48 11.04
CA LEU A 391 7.36 10.76 11.32
C LEU A 391 6.89 11.98 10.51
N SER A 392 5.73 11.88 9.88
CA SER A 392 5.07 12.94 9.10
C SER A 392 3.94 13.62 9.88
N ALA A 393 3.28 12.89 10.78
CA ALA A 393 2.33 13.38 11.78
C ALA A 393 2.06 12.27 12.82
N TRP A 394 1.28 12.58 13.86
CA TRP A 394 0.47 11.57 14.55
C TRP A 394 -1.00 11.79 14.23
N LYS A 395 -1.78 10.71 14.29
CA LYS A 395 -3.26 10.74 14.21
C LYS A 395 -3.84 10.27 15.53
N THR A 396 -4.97 10.84 15.94
CA THR A 396 -5.67 10.42 17.15
C THR A 396 -7.18 10.50 16.99
N THR A 397 -7.90 9.52 17.54
CA THR A 397 -9.36 9.49 17.64
C THR A 397 -9.78 8.75 18.90
N GLY A 398 -10.64 9.37 19.72
CA GLY A 398 -10.96 8.87 21.06
C GLY A 398 -9.70 8.69 21.91
N SER A 399 -9.46 7.46 22.34
CA SER A 399 -8.30 6.96 23.09
C SER A 399 -7.12 6.51 22.21
N SER A 400 -7.35 6.20 20.95
CA SER A 400 -6.34 5.61 20.05
C SER A 400 -5.48 6.70 19.40
N THR A 401 -4.16 6.56 19.48
CA THR A 401 -3.18 7.46 18.85
C THR A 401 -2.11 6.65 18.13
N TRP A 402 -1.82 6.98 16.87
CA TRP A 402 -0.85 6.25 16.04
C TRP A 402 0.07 7.19 15.25
N PRO A 403 1.34 6.81 15.03
CA PRO A 403 2.29 7.57 14.23
C PRO A 403 2.00 7.37 12.74
N LEU A 404 2.27 8.37 11.91
CA LEU A 404 2.41 8.22 10.46
C LEU A 404 3.87 8.52 10.07
N ARG A 405 4.48 7.72 9.19
CA ARG A 405 5.78 8.05 8.56
C ARG A 405 5.57 8.82 7.24
N VAL A 406 6.65 9.32 6.62
CA VAL A 406 6.58 9.95 5.28
C VAL A 406 6.28 8.90 4.21
N ASN A 407 7.04 7.80 4.18
CA ASN A 407 6.65 6.62 3.44
C ASN A 407 5.37 6.00 4.04
N PRO A 408 4.43 5.52 3.21
CA PRO A 408 3.28 4.73 3.64
C PRO A 408 3.74 3.37 4.19
N SER A 409 2.81 2.65 4.80
CA SER A 409 3.04 1.27 5.23
C SER A 409 1.75 0.48 5.29
N SER A 410 1.82 -0.80 4.93
CA SER A 410 0.70 -1.73 5.02
C SER A 410 0.18 -1.82 6.46
N GLY A 411 -1.11 -1.50 6.66
CA GLY A 411 -1.70 -1.48 7.99
C GLY A 411 -1.14 -0.44 8.97
N ASN A 412 -0.27 0.48 8.50
CA ASN A 412 0.51 1.40 9.32
C ASN A 412 1.39 0.67 10.38
N LEU A 413 1.97 -0.47 9.99
CA LEU A 413 2.74 -1.34 10.89
C LEU A 413 4.26 -1.06 10.83
N HIS A 414 4.73 -0.47 9.72
CA HIS A 414 6.09 -0.02 9.46
C HIS A 414 7.15 -1.11 9.71
N PRO A 415 7.20 -2.20 8.92
CA PRO A 415 8.20 -3.26 9.06
C PRO A 415 9.62 -2.77 8.79
N THR A 416 9.77 -1.75 7.94
CA THR A 416 11.05 -1.24 7.46
C THR A 416 11.78 -0.37 8.49
N GLU A 417 13.04 -0.71 8.76
CA GLU A 417 14.00 0.15 9.48
C GLU A 417 15.19 0.49 8.55
N ALA A 418 16.04 1.44 8.97
CA ALA A 418 17.12 1.96 8.13
C ALA A 418 18.41 2.23 8.91
N TYR A 419 19.54 2.14 8.21
CA TYR A 419 20.89 2.25 8.76
C TYR A 419 21.72 3.24 7.95
N LEU A 420 22.24 4.28 8.60
CA LEU A 420 23.29 5.11 8.01
C LEU A 420 24.64 4.42 8.18
N ILE A 421 25.35 4.19 7.08
CA ILE A 421 26.70 3.63 7.05
C ILE A 421 27.56 4.66 6.33
N ALA A 422 28.46 5.34 7.05
CA ALA A 422 29.06 6.59 6.57
C ALA A 422 30.57 6.73 6.90
N PRO A 423 31.31 7.50 6.09
CA PRO A 423 32.65 7.99 6.43
C PRO A 423 32.59 8.99 7.61
N PRO A 424 33.72 9.53 8.09
CA PRO A 424 33.69 10.64 9.03
C PRO A 424 32.91 11.83 8.45
N ILE A 425 31.88 12.28 9.14
CA ILE A 425 31.10 13.47 8.80
C ILE A 425 31.38 14.47 9.94
N PRO A 426 32.27 15.47 9.80
CA PRO A 426 32.80 16.22 10.95
C PRO A 426 31.76 16.95 11.83
N SER A 427 30.55 17.17 11.32
CA SER A 427 29.41 17.75 12.06
C SER A 427 28.55 16.71 12.81
N LEU A 428 28.90 15.42 12.74
CA LEU A 428 28.13 14.28 13.29
C LEU A 428 29.02 13.21 13.94
N SER A 429 30.12 12.80 13.30
CA SER A 429 31.11 11.85 13.83
C SER A 429 32.51 12.08 13.26
N GLN A 430 33.54 12.04 14.11
CA GLN A 430 34.96 12.16 13.71
C GLN A 430 35.55 10.85 13.15
N SER A 431 34.80 9.74 13.21
CA SER A 431 35.18 8.42 12.70
C SER A 431 34.08 7.85 11.82
N ALA A 432 34.42 7.00 10.85
CA ALA A 432 33.42 6.26 10.08
C ALA A 432 32.59 5.34 11.00
N PHE A 433 31.32 5.16 10.68
CA PHE A 433 30.35 4.56 11.59
C PHE A 433 29.16 3.90 10.89
N VAL A 434 28.51 3.01 11.63
CA VAL A 434 27.19 2.43 11.33
C VAL A 434 26.23 2.92 12.42
N ALA A 435 25.08 3.44 12.05
CA ALA A 435 24.03 3.84 12.99
C ALA A 435 22.63 3.44 12.51
N HIS A 436 21.80 2.93 13.41
CA HIS A 436 20.38 2.68 13.17
C HIS A 436 19.60 4.00 13.26
N TYR A 437 18.74 4.30 12.29
CA TYR A 437 17.87 5.48 12.35
C TYR A 437 16.65 5.20 13.23
N ALA A 438 16.52 5.92 14.34
CA ALA A 438 15.37 5.88 15.23
C ALA A 438 14.33 6.95 14.84
N PRO A 439 13.24 6.60 14.14
CA PRO A 439 12.34 7.59 13.54
C PRO A 439 11.46 8.31 14.56
N LYS A 440 11.15 7.71 15.71
CA LYS A 440 10.37 8.35 16.78
C LYS A 440 11.13 9.50 17.45
N GLU A 441 12.44 9.38 17.58
CA GLU A 441 13.32 10.36 18.20
C GLU A 441 14.04 11.25 17.16
N HIS A 442 13.81 11.02 15.85
CA HIS A 442 14.56 11.62 14.74
C HIS A 442 16.07 11.69 15.04
N SER A 443 16.65 10.52 15.31
CA SER A 443 18.01 10.39 15.85
C SER A 443 18.72 9.17 15.27
N LEU A 444 20.05 9.15 15.35
CA LEU A 444 20.89 8.03 14.93
C LEU A 444 21.46 7.31 16.16
N GLU A 445 21.12 6.04 16.31
CA GLU A 445 21.69 5.13 17.32
C GLU A 445 22.98 4.52 16.78
N VAL A 446 24.14 5.01 17.22
CA VAL A 446 25.46 4.53 16.76
C VAL A 446 25.64 3.08 17.18
N ARG A 447 25.73 2.20 16.18
CA ARG A 447 25.86 0.75 16.36
C ARG A 447 27.32 0.31 16.37
N ALA A 448 28.16 0.84 15.49
CA ALA A 448 29.59 0.52 15.47
C ALA A 448 30.42 1.65 14.85
N HIS A 449 31.70 1.71 15.19
CA HIS A 449 32.70 2.41 14.39
C HIS A 449 33.36 1.43 13.42
N ILE A 450 33.69 1.89 12.21
CA ILE A 450 34.23 1.08 11.12
C ILE A 450 35.49 1.74 10.52
N PRO A 451 36.34 1.00 9.79
CA PRO A 451 37.35 1.62 8.94
C PRO A 451 36.73 2.56 7.89
N SER A 452 37.47 3.59 7.46
CA SER A 452 36.98 4.64 6.54
C SER A 452 37.15 4.32 5.05
N SER A 453 37.83 3.23 4.70
CA SER A 453 38.34 2.94 3.36
C SER A 453 37.33 2.28 2.40
N PHE A 454 36.04 2.57 2.53
CA PHE A 454 34.96 1.87 1.80
C PHE A 454 34.10 2.78 0.92
N PHE A 455 34.26 4.10 1.04
CA PHE A 455 33.34 5.07 0.47
C PHE A 455 33.98 5.78 -0.74
N PRO A 456 33.30 5.81 -1.90
CA PRO A 456 33.57 6.79 -2.95
C PRO A 456 33.57 8.23 -2.41
N GLU A 457 34.28 9.15 -3.07
CA GLU A 457 34.41 10.51 -2.56
C GLU A 457 33.03 11.21 -2.46
N ASN A 458 32.81 11.94 -1.36
CA ASN A 458 31.55 12.65 -1.08
C ASN A 458 30.29 11.75 -1.14
N SER A 459 30.40 10.47 -0.78
CA SER A 459 29.28 9.52 -0.73
C SER A 459 29.08 8.87 0.64
N PHE A 460 27.93 8.24 0.83
CA PHE A 460 27.62 7.38 1.98
C PHE A 460 26.61 6.30 1.59
N LEU A 461 26.35 5.37 2.51
CA LEU A 461 25.49 4.21 2.29
C LEU A 461 24.28 4.25 3.23
N ILE A 462 23.12 3.78 2.73
CA ILE A 462 21.93 3.50 3.53
C ILE A 462 21.59 2.02 3.40
N GLY A 463 21.64 1.28 4.52
CA GLY A 463 21.11 -0.07 4.62
C GLY A 463 19.62 -0.05 4.96
N ILE A 464 18.84 -0.97 4.38
CA ILE A 464 17.42 -1.17 4.67
C ILE A 464 17.18 -2.59 5.17
N SER A 465 16.38 -2.72 6.23
CA SER A 465 15.96 -4.00 6.79
C SER A 465 14.45 -4.06 7.07
N SER A 466 13.89 -5.27 7.12
CA SER A 466 12.47 -5.52 7.37
C SER A 466 12.24 -6.47 8.53
N ILE A 467 11.35 -6.09 9.45
CA ILE A 467 10.91 -6.91 10.59
C ILE A 467 9.58 -7.56 10.23
N PHE A 468 9.63 -8.73 9.58
CA PHE A 468 8.45 -9.42 9.04
C PHE A 468 7.35 -9.67 10.08
N TRP A 469 7.69 -9.81 11.37
CA TRP A 469 6.70 -9.98 12.43
C TRP A 469 5.70 -8.81 12.54
N ARG A 470 6.09 -7.58 12.20
CA ARG A 470 5.18 -6.41 12.26
C ARG A 470 3.97 -6.62 11.34
N GLU A 471 4.21 -6.96 10.08
CA GLU A 471 3.17 -7.31 9.12
C GLU A 471 2.47 -8.64 9.46
N ALA A 472 3.24 -9.67 9.86
CA ALA A 472 2.71 -11.01 10.08
C ALA A 472 1.74 -11.11 11.29
N TRP A 473 1.81 -10.17 12.23
CA TRP A 473 0.81 -10.00 13.29
C TRP A 473 -0.60 -9.65 12.75
N LYS A 474 -0.70 -8.87 11.66
CA LYS A 474 -1.99 -8.49 11.04
C LYS A 474 -2.36 -9.41 9.86
N TYR A 475 -1.40 -9.73 9.01
CA TYR A 475 -1.64 -10.29 7.68
C TYR A 475 -1.26 -11.77 7.50
N GLY A 476 -0.65 -12.39 8.51
CA GLY A 476 -0.22 -13.79 8.44
C GLY A 476 0.69 -14.07 7.24
N GLU A 477 0.42 -15.14 6.50
CA GLU A 477 1.31 -15.64 5.44
C GLU A 477 1.60 -14.61 4.32
N ARG A 478 0.66 -13.69 4.03
CA ARG A 478 0.82 -12.67 2.97
C ARG A 478 1.75 -11.51 3.37
N ALA A 479 2.17 -11.42 4.63
CA ALA A 479 3.02 -10.35 5.17
C ALA A 479 4.35 -10.13 4.43
N PHE A 480 4.96 -11.17 3.86
CA PHE A 480 6.20 -11.02 3.09
C PHE A 480 5.99 -10.23 1.78
N ARG A 481 4.79 -10.26 1.17
CA ARG A 481 4.43 -9.35 0.08
C ARG A 481 4.44 -7.89 0.55
N TYR A 482 3.77 -7.62 1.67
CA TYR A 482 3.62 -6.27 2.24
C TYR A 482 4.94 -5.63 2.67
N CYS A 483 5.83 -6.38 3.33
CA CYS A 483 7.17 -5.88 3.69
C CYS A 483 7.94 -5.36 2.46
N ASN A 484 7.84 -6.06 1.32
CA ASN A 484 8.56 -5.67 0.11
C ASN A 484 7.90 -4.50 -0.65
N HIS A 485 6.57 -4.32 -0.59
CA HIS A 485 5.97 -3.05 -1.04
C HIS A 485 6.49 -1.87 -0.22
N ASP A 486 6.54 -2.01 1.10
CA ASP A 486 6.99 -0.97 2.04
C ASP A 486 8.48 -0.62 1.82
N VAL A 487 9.35 -1.60 1.49
CA VAL A 487 10.74 -1.37 1.03
C VAL A 487 10.78 -0.57 -0.28
N GLY A 488 9.93 -0.90 -1.26
CA GLY A 488 9.83 -0.12 -2.50
C GLY A 488 9.41 1.33 -2.26
N HIS A 489 8.43 1.55 -1.38
CA HIS A 489 8.02 2.88 -0.94
C HIS A 489 9.16 3.64 -0.23
N ALA A 490 9.96 2.96 0.59
CA ALA A 490 11.12 3.53 1.27
C ALA A 490 12.24 3.94 0.29
N ILE A 491 12.57 3.09 -0.69
CA ILE A 491 13.56 3.39 -1.74
C ILE A 491 13.16 4.65 -2.52
N ALA A 492 11.90 4.74 -2.94
CA ALA A 492 11.40 5.93 -3.64
C ALA A 492 11.38 7.18 -2.76
N ALA A 493 10.96 7.07 -1.50
CA ALA A 493 10.98 8.21 -0.57
C ALA A 493 12.40 8.73 -0.30
N LEU A 494 13.39 7.84 -0.18
CA LEU A 494 14.81 8.21 -0.08
C LEU A 494 15.34 8.83 -1.39
N SER A 495 14.92 8.32 -2.55
CA SER A 495 15.32 8.86 -3.86
C SER A 495 14.82 10.29 -4.07
N ILE A 496 13.56 10.60 -3.70
CA ILE A 496 13.02 11.97 -3.74
C ILE A 496 13.74 12.88 -2.73
N ALA A 497 13.96 12.42 -1.49
CA ALA A 497 14.62 13.23 -0.46
C ALA A 497 16.12 13.47 -0.73
N ALA A 498 16.78 12.59 -1.51
CA ALA A 498 18.12 12.80 -2.05
C ALA A 498 18.10 13.82 -3.21
N ALA A 499 17.13 13.70 -4.12
CA ALA A 499 16.93 14.62 -5.24
C ALA A 499 16.74 16.08 -4.77
N GLU A 500 16.02 16.34 -3.67
CA GLU A 500 15.91 17.67 -3.07
C GLU A 500 17.25 18.29 -2.65
N LEU A 501 18.25 17.46 -2.33
CA LEU A 501 19.59 17.88 -1.91
C LEU A 501 20.59 17.95 -3.07
N GLY A 502 20.13 17.72 -4.31
CA GLY A 502 21.01 17.59 -5.49
C GLY A 502 21.83 16.31 -5.47
N TRP A 503 21.40 15.31 -4.71
CA TRP A 503 22.01 13.98 -4.65
C TRP A 503 21.28 13.00 -5.56
N ASP A 504 22.02 12.00 -5.99
CA ASP A 504 21.53 10.83 -6.69
C ASP A 504 21.61 9.61 -5.75
N LEU A 505 20.82 8.58 -6.05
CA LEU A 505 20.71 7.38 -5.21
C LEU A 505 20.65 6.15 -6.10
N LYS A 506 21.44 5.12 -5.79
CA LYS A 506 21.46 3.84 -6.53
C LYS A 506 21.57 2.64 -5.59
N LEU A 507 20.69 1.66 -5.77
CA LEU A 507 20.73 0.40 -5.03
C LEU A 507 21.90 -0.47 -5.50
N LEU A 508 22.74 -0.88 -4.55
CA LEU A 508 23.93 -1.68 -4.77
C LEU A 508 23.59 -3.17 -4.69
N ASP A 509 23.27 -3.79 -5.83
CA ASP A 509 22.84 -5.18 -5.86
C ASP A 509 24.00 -6.21 -5.83
N GLY A 510 25.26 -5.77 -5.91
CA GLY A 510 26.43 -6.66 -5.88
C GLY A 510 26.61 -7.47 -4.57
N PHE A 511 25.96 -7.06 -3.48
CA PHE A 511 26.07 -7.68 -2.16
C PHE A 511 25.03 -8.79 -1.94
N GLY A 512 25.44 -9.89 -1.29
CA GLY A 512 24.53 -10.95 -0.86
C GLY A 512 23.96 -10.70 0.55
N ALA A 513 22.98 -11.51 0.96
CA ALA A 513 22.33 -11.36 2.27
C ALA A 513 23.30 -11.44 3.46
N ASP A 514 24.36 -12.24 3.35
CA ASP A 514 25.43 -12.35 4.36
C ASP A 514 26.30 -11.09 4.46
N ASP A 515 26.60 -10.44 3.32
CA ASP A 515 27.32 -9.16 3.30
C ASP A 515 26.47 -8.05 3.95
N LEU A 516 25.17 -8.01 3.65
CA LEU A 516 24.23 -7.04 4.20
C LEU A 516 24.01 -7.19 5.72
N LYS A 517 23.90 -8.42 6.24
CA LYS A 517 23.87 -8.68 7.70
C LYS A 517 25.10 -8.11 8.41
N ARG A 518 26.30 -8.32 7.84
CA ARG A 518 27.57 -7.84 8.40
C ARG A 518 27.63 -6.32 8.40
N LEU A 519 27.25 -5.67 7.30
CA LEU A 519 27.23 -4.21 7.15
C LEU A 519 26.33 -3.50 8.19
N MET A 520 25.15 -4.05 8.46
CA MET A 520 24.16 -3.46 9.39
C MET A 520 24.26 -3.97 10.84
N GLY A 521 25.11 -4.98 11.11
CA GLY A 521 25.26 -5.58 12.44
C GLY A 521 24.01 -6.33 12.89
N LEU A 522 23.40 -7.09 11.98
CA LEU A 522 22.20 -7.88 12.21
C LEU A 522 22.56 -9.30 12.68
N PRO A 523 21.78 -9.90 13.61
CA PRO A 523 22.05 -11.23 14.12
C PRO A 523 21.75 -12.32 13.08
N GLU A 524 22.40 -13.47 13.22
CA GLU A 524 21.99 -14.67 12.48
C GLU A 524 20.62 -15.17 12.96
N PHE A 525 19.77 -15.56 12.00
CA PHE A 525 18.42 -16.05 12.26
C PHE A 525 18.28 -17.53 11.85
N GLN A 526 17.50 -18.28 12.63
CA GLN A 526 17.11 -19.66 12.33
C GLN A 526 15.61 -19.81 12.58
N ILE A 527 14.92 -20.49 11.66
CA ILE A 527 13.46 -20.68 11.73
C ILE A 527 13.12 -21.52 12.99
N PRO A 528 12.25 -21.05 13.90
CA PRO A 528 11.93 -21.77 15.12
C PRO A 528 11.33 -23.15 14.84
N SER A 529 11.82 -24.17 15.55
CA SER A 529 11.31 -25.55 15.42
C SER A 529 9.90 -25.75 16.00
N SER A 530 9.37 -24.79 16.75
CA SER A 530 8.03 -24.82 17.33
C SER A 530 7.04 -24.02 16.48
N SER A 531 6.01 -24.71 15.96
CA SER A 531 4.87 -24.10 15.28
C SER A 531 3.73 -23.81 16.27
N GLY A 532 3.14 -22.61 16.18
CA GLY A 532 2.03 -22.17 17.02
C GLY A 532 2.21 -20.77 17.63
N LYS A 533 1.32 -20.40 18.56
CA LYS A 533 1.48 -19.17 19.37
C LYS A 533 2.36 -19.47 20.58
N GLY A 534 3.34 -18.60 20.85
CA GLY A 534 4.27 -18.75 21.98
C GLY A 534 5.08 -17.49 22.21
N LYS A 535 6.21 -17.59 22.92
CA LYS A 535 7.22 -16.53 22.98
C LYS A 535 8.37 -16.91 22.07
N LEU A 536 8.52 -16.21 20.96
CA LEU A 536 9.51 -16.47 19.91
C LEU A 536 10.21 -15.15 19.54
N PRO A 537 10.92 -14.49 20.48
CA PRO A 537 11.56 -13.20 20.23
C PRO A 537 12.53 -13.23 19.03
N GLU A 538 13.06 -14.39 18.67
CA GLU A 538 13.87 -14.61 17.48
C GLU A 538 13.13 -14.30 16.16
N ILE A 539 11.80 -14.34 16.08
CA ILE A 539 11.06 -13.95 14.87
C ILE A 539 10.91 -12.43 14.71
N GLU A 540 11.35 -11.64 15.69
CA GLU A 540 11.48 -10.18 15.60
C GLU A 540 12.82 -9.74 14.98
N PHE A 541 13.59 -10.67 14.39
CA PHE A 541 14.81 -10.34 13.67
C PHE A 541 14.56 -9.37 12.49
N GLU A 542 15.63 -8.72 12.07
CA GLU A 542 15.67 -7.86 10.90
C GLU A 542 16.22 -8.63 9.71
N HIS A 543 15.41 -8.79 8.66
CA HIS A 543 15.88 -9.32 7.39
C HIS A 543 16.61 -8.22 6.61
N PRO A 544 17.81 -8.48 6.04
CA PRO A 544 18.52 -7.50 5.22
C PRO A 544 17.87 -7.40 3.82
N ASP A 545 17.24 -6.28 3.50
CA ASP A 545 16.60 -6.10 2.18
C ASP A 545 17.60 -5.61 1.13
N CYS A 546 18.22 -4.45 1.36
CA CYS A 546 19.11 -3.82 0.38
C CYS A 546 20.09 -2.81 0.97
N LEU A 547 21.01 -2.34 0.13
CA LEU A 547 21.97 -1.28 0.39
C LEU A 547 21.88 -0.23 -0.73
N LEU A 548 21.88 1.04 -0.38
CA LEU A 548 21.71 2.17 -1.28
C LEU A 548 22.94 3.09 -1.17
N LEU A 549 23.60 3.40 -2.28
CA LEU A 549 24.60 4.46 -2.36
C LEU A 549 23.88 5.80 -2.55
N VAL A 550 24.28 6.81 -1.77
CA VAL A 550 23.88 8.21 -1.96
C VAL A 550 25.13 9.02 -2.29
N PHE A 551 25.08 9.77 -3.38
CA PHE A 551 26.23 10.47 -3.97
C PHE A 551 25.79 11.78 -4.66
N PRO A 552 26.71 12.71 -4.98
CA PRO A 552 26.35 13.96 -5.66
C PRO A 552 25.84 13.69 -7.09
N ASN A 553 24.79 14.39 -7.54
CA ASN A 553 24.41 14.34 -8.95
C ASN A 553 25.55 14.90 -9.84
N GLY A 554 25.82 14.22 -10.95
CA GLY A 554 26.86 14.61 -11.91
C GLY A 554 28.28 14.11 -11.59
N THR A 555 28.49 13.34 -10.52
CA THR A 555 29.77 12.65 -10.27
C THR A 555 30.11 11.68 -11.40
N SER A 556 31.40 11.57 -11.79
CA SER A 556 31.79 10.78 -12.96
C SER A 556 31.94 9.28 -12.64
N ARG A 557 31.91 8.45 -13.69
CA ARG A 557 32.15 6.99 -13.60
C ARG A 557 33.45 6.63 -12.86
N GLY A 558 34.50 7.44 -13.01
CA GLY A 558 35.78 7.18 -12.36
C GLY A 558 35.71 7.29 -10.84
N ASP A 559 34.87 8.20 -10.35
CA ASP A 559 34.80 8.58 -8.94
C ASP A 559 33.77 7.73 -8.17
N LEU A 560 32.77 7.15 -8.86
CA LEU A 560 31.76 6.23 -8.30
C LEU A 560 32.21 4.75 -8.26
N ASN A 561 33.47 4.45 -8.54
CA ASN A 561 33.96 3.07 -8.66
C ASN A 561 34.11 2.37 -7.29
N LEU A 562 33.00 1.86 -6.77
CA LEU A 562 32.95 1.01 -5.57
C LEU A 562 33.79 -0.26 -5.74
N ASP A 563 34.82 -0.40 -4.91
CA ASP A 563 35.56 -1.66 -4.79
C ASP A 563 34.75 -2.69 -3.98
N TYR A 564 33.78 -3.33 -4.63
CA TYR A 564 32.99 -4.44 -4.05
C TYR A 564 33.87 -5.55 -3.47
N LEU A 565 35.05 -5.82 -4.06
CA LEU A 565 35.98 -6.84 -3.57
C LEU A 565 36.70 -6.36 -2.31
N GLY A 566 37.17 -5.12 -2.25
CA GLY A 566 37.74 -4.48 -1.06
C GLY A 566 36.75 -4.38 0.10
N ILE A 567 35.49 -4.02 -0.18
CA ILE A 567 34.41 -3.98 0.81
C ILE A 567 34.16 -5.40 1.36
N SER A 568 33.82 -6.38 0.51
CA SER A 568 33.57 -7.76 0.98
C SER A 568 34.81 -8.39 1.65
N SER A 569 36.01 -7.99 1.22
CA SER A 569 37.29 -8.35 1.86
C SER A 569 37.37 -7.85 3.32
N ALA A 570 36.95 -6.61 3.58
CA ALA A 570 36.92 -6.05 4.93
C ALA A 570 35.70 -6.51 5.76
N LEU A 571 34.58 -6.92 5.13
CA LEU A 571 33.45 -7.56 5.83
C LEU A 571 33.81 -8.89 6.51
N ARG A 572 35.02 -9.43 6.29
CA ARG A 572 35.59 -10.51 7.10
C ARG A 572 35.93 -10.09 8.53
N ASP A 573 36.28 -8.81 8.74
CA ASP A 573 36.70 -8.27 10.03
C ASP A 573 35.53 -7.63 10.80
N PHE A 574 34.43 -7.30 10.12
CA PHE A 574 33.20 -6.74 10.74
C PHE A 574 32.61 -7.55 11.92
N PRO A 575 32.69 -8.91 11.95
CA PRO A 575 32.31 -9.70 13.13
C PRO A 575 33.18 -9.49 14.38
N SER A 576 34.31 -8.77 14.28
CA SER A 576 35.17 -8.40 15.42
C SER A 576 34.90 -6.99 15.97
N LEU A 577 34.00 -6.22 15.35
CA LEU A 577 33.65 -4.87 15.78
C LEU A 577 32.83 -4.87 17.09
N GLU A 578 32.99 -3.81 17.87
CA GLU A 578 32.17 -3.57 19.06
C GLU A 578 30.78 -3.05 18.65
N TRP A 579 29.82 -3.96 18.59
CA TRP A 579 28.42 -3.67 18.27
C TRP A 579 27.65 -3.21 19.51
N ASN A 580 27.24 -1.95 19.48
CA ASN A 580 26.59 -1.22 20.55
C ASN A 580 25.06 -1.40 20.53
N GLY A 581 24.50 -1.49 21.73
CA GLY A 581 23.06 -1.53 22.00
C GLY A 581 22.36 -2.84 21.65
N ASN A 582 21.27 -3.14 22.37
CA ASN A 582 20.47 -4.35 22.19
C ASN A 582 19.07 -4.00 21.62
N PRO A 583 18.53 -4.76 20.66
CA PRO A 583 17.20 -4.51 20.11
C PRO A 583 16.12 -4.68 21.20
N ASN A 584 15.20 -3.73 21.27
CA ASN A 584 14.00 -3.83 22.09
C ASN A 584 13.07 -4.97 21.63
N THR A 585 12.33 -5.59 22.56
CA THR A 585 11.23 -6.49 22.21
C THR A 585 10.02 -5.70 21.70
N LEU A 586 9.35 -6.21 20.66
CA LEU A 586 8.22 -5.54 20.00
C LEU A 586 6.86 -6.09 20.45
N SER A 587 6.74 -7.41 20.69
CA SER A 587 5.54 -8.11 21.16
C SER A 587 5.84 -9.04 22.35
N LYS A 588 4.84 -9.31 23.18
CA LYS A 588 4.94 -10.21 24.35
C LYS A 588 4.84 -11.68 23.97
N GLU A 589 4.11 -11.97 22.89
CA GLU A 589 3.89 -13.27 22.28
C GLU A 589 3.91 -13.16 20.74
N HIS A 590 4.07 -14.30 20.08
CA HIS A 590 4.40 -14.43 18.67
C HIS A 590 3.60 -15.58 18.05
N LEU A 591 3.38 -15.53 16.74
CA LEU A 591 2.81 -16.63 15.96
C LEU A 591 3.74 -16.90 14.77
N CYS A 592 4.41 -18.05 14.76
CA CYS A 592 5.34 -18.37 13.68
C CYS A 592 4.60 -18.74 12.39
N TRP A 593 4.81 -17.94 11.35
CA TRP A 593 4.36 -18.21 9.99
C TRP A 593 5.55 -18.69 9.16
N ASP A 594 5.93 -19.96 9.34
CA ASP A 594 7.19 -20.55 8.85
C ASP A 594 7.44 -20.34 7.35
N ILE A 595 6.37 -20.29 6.55
CA ILE A 595 6.43 -20.08 5.10
C ILE A 595 7.10 -18.75 4.74
N ILE A 596 6.86 -17.66 5.49
CA ILE A 596 7.51 -16.35 5.27
C ILE A 596 9.02 -16.52 5.27
N TYR A 597 9.53 -17.19 6.29
CA TYR A 597 10.96 -17.34 6.52
C TYR A 597 11.60 -18.36 5.57
N ARG A 598 10.87 -19.42 5.19
CA ARG A 598 11.29 -20.34 4.13
C ARG A 598 11.40 -19.65 2.76
N THR A 599 10.41 -18.82 2.40
CA THR A 599 10.44 -18.05 1.15
C THR A 599 11.52 -16.99 1.16
N ALA A 600 11.65 -16.22 2.26
CA ALA A 600 12.73 -15.24 2.43
C ALA A 600 14.12 -15.89 2.23
N LYS A 601 14.33 -17.10 2.78
CA LYS A 601 15.57 -17.87 2.57
C LYS A 601 15.75 -18.37 1.14
N ALA A 602 14.67 -18.72 0.45
CA ALA A 602 14.70 -19.14 -0.96
C ALA A 602 14.98 -17.99 -1.95
N VAL A 603 14.77 -16.73 -1.55
CA VAL A 603 14.98 -15.52 -2.37
C VAL A 603 16.17 -14.65 -1.94
N GLU A 604 16.99 -15.11 -0.99
CA GLU A 604 18.25 -14.43 -0.67
C GLU A 604 19.12 -14.31 -1.94
N LYS A 605 19.65 -13.11 -2.22
CA LYS A 605 20.60 -12.95 -3.31
C LYS A 605 21.92 -13.63 -2.91
N PRO A 606 22.48 -14.55 -3.71
CA PRO A 606 23.81 -15.10 -3.47
C PRO A 606 24.87 -14.02 -3.70
N SER A 607 25.92 -13.97 -2.85
CA SER A 607 27.06 -13.09 -3.06
C SER A 607 27.77 -13.43 -4.38
N LEU A 608 27.78 -12.49 -5.32
CA LEU A 608 28.37 -12.68 -6.64
C LEU A 608 29.84 -12.30 -6.63
N ILE A 609 30.72 -13.29 -6.79
CA ILE A 609 32.12 -13.00 -7.14
C ILE A 609 32.15 -12.66 -8.64
N TYR A 610 32.47 -11.40 -8.95
CA TYR A 610 32.49 -10.78 -10.28
C TYR A 610 31.12 -10.47 -10.92
N SER A 611 30.71 -9.20 -10.79
CA SER A 611 30.44 -8.38 -11.97
C SER A 611 31.27 -7.10 -11.86
N THR A 612 32.12 -6.81 -12.84
CA THR A 612 32.89 -5.56 -12.88
C THR A 612 32.03 -4.44 -13.48
N SER A 613 31.87 -3.35 -12.73
CA SER A 613 30.91 -2.26 -12.97
C SER A 613 29.45 -2.68 -13.08
N SER A 614 28.71 -2.52 -11.99
CA SER A 614 27.38 -1.93 -12.07
C SER A 614 27.50 -0.59 -12.82
N SER A 615 26.83 -0.44 -13.96
CA SER A 615 26.98 0.77 -14.75
C SER A 615 26.27 1.95 -14.08
N PHE A 616 27.04 2.89 -13.55
CA PHE A 616 26.53 4.19 -13.10
C PHE A 616 26.40 5.20 -14.26
N ASP A 617 26.73 4.79 -15.49
CA ASP A 617 26.85 5.66 -16.67
C ASP A 617 25.50 6.19 -17.20
N ALA A 618 24.37 5.74 -16.63
CA ALA A 618 23.02 6.09 -17.06
C ALA A 618 22.66 7.54 -16.63
N PRO A 619 22.66 8.52 -17.57
CA PRO A 619 22.42 9.91 -17.22
C PRO A 619 21.00 10.12 -16.70
N PHE A 620 20.82 11.11 -15.82
CA PHE A 620 19.50 11.55 -15.40
C PHE A 620 18.67 11.93 -16.63
N THR A 621 17.54 11.24 -16.82
CA THR A 621 16.60 11.55 -17.90
C THR A 621 15.37 12.22 -17.31
N SER A 622 15.13 13.46 -17.72
CA SER A 622 13.99 14.27 -17.28
C SER A 622 12.67 13.61 -17.69
N SER A 623 11.66 13.63 -16.83
CA SER A 623 10.31 13.21 -17.22
C SER A 623 9.58 14.35 -17.94
N ALA A 624 8.64 14.02 -18.84
CA ALA A 624 7.89 15.03 -19.56
C ALA A 624 6.77 15.64 -18.70
N LEU A 625 6.80 16.95 -18.49
CA LEU A 625 5.71 17.69 -17.86
C LEU A 625 4.65 18.04 -18.90
N PHE A 626 3.56 17.27 -18.91
CA PHE A 626 2.37 17.51 -19.73
C PHE A 626 1.56 18.72 -19.26
N SER A 627 1.63 19.07 -17.97
CA SER A 627 0.95 20.24 -17.41
C SER A 627 1.64 20.76 -16.15
N HIS A 628 2.54 21.74 -16.29
CA HIS A 628 3.08 22.50 -15.15
C HIS A 628 1.97 23.12 -14.27
N THR A 629 0.84 23.49 -14.87
CA THR A 629 -0.33 24.08 -14.20
C THR A 629 -1.13 23.10 -13.34
N SER A 630 -0.90 21.78 -13.45
CA SER A 630 -1.58 20.78 -12.62
C SER A 630 -0.98 20.68 -11.21
N TYR A 631 0.21 21.21 -10.99
CA TYR A 631 0.85 21.26 -9.68
C TYR A 631 0.61 22.61 -9.02
N ASN A 632 0.14 22.62 -7.77
CA ASN A 632 -0.25 23.83 -7.04
C ASN A 632 0.94 24.68 -6.53
N LYS A 633 2.04 24.72 -7.29
CA LYS A 633 3.35 25.33 -6.92
C LYS A 633 3.92 24.86 -5.57
N LEU A 634 3.62 23.62 -5.20
CA LEU A 634 4.05 23.04 -3.94
C LEU A 634 5.56 22.70 -3.97
N THR A 635 6.25 22.92 -2.86
CA THR A 635 7.63 22.43 -2.67
C THR A 635 7.65 20.92 -2.45
N ALA A 636 8.78 20.28 -2.72
CA ALA A 636 8.94 18.85 -2.50
C ALA A 636 8.72 18.49 -1.01
N ARG A 637 9.29 19.26 -0.07
CA ARG A 637 8.95 19.26 1.37
C ARG A 637 7.45 19.22 1.61
N GLN A 638 6.69 20.18 1.07
CA GLN A 638 5.24 20.24 1.26
C GLN A 638 4.57 18.94 0.81
N VAL A 639 4.88 18.45 -0.40
CA VAL A 639 4.28 17.21 -0.93
C VAL A 639 4.66 15.99 -0.06
N VAL A 640 5.94 15.72 0.19
CA VAL A 640 6.35 14.52 0.95
C VAL A 640 5.89 14.55 2.41
N ARG A 641 5.94 15.72 3.06
CA ARG A 641 5.58 15.86 4.49
C ARG A 641 4.07 15.85 4.72
N THR A 642 3.26 16.36 3.79
CA THR A 642 1.78 16.43 3.95
C THR A 642 0.99 15.35 3.23
N ARG A 643 1.58 14.58 2.30
CA ARG A 643 0.95 13.41 1.66
C ARG A 643 0.39 12.41 2.68
N ARG A 644 -0.88 12.05 2.57
CA ARG A 644 -1.53 11.00 3.36
C ARG A 644 -2.17 9.96 2.44
N SER A 645 -2.46 8.79 2.99
CA SER A 645 -3.25 7.77 2.30
C SER A 645 -4.73 8.05 2.49
N ALA A 646 -5.51 7.90 1.42
CA ALA A 646 -6.97 7.96 1.50
C ALA A 646 -7.51 6.81 2.36
N VAL A 647 -8.44 7.13 3.24
CA VAL A 647 -9.21 6.15 4.04
C VAL A 647 -10.42 5.68 3.23
N ASP A 648 -11.03 6.59 2.47
CA ASP A 648 -12.15 6.35 1.57
C ASP A 648 -12.16 7.44 0.46
N MET A 649 -12.90 7.22 -0.63
CA MET A 649 -13.00 8.13 -1.79
C MET A 649 -14.42 8.68 -1.95
N ASP A 650 -14.55 9.93 -2.37
CA ASP A 650 -15.82 10.68 -2.34
C ASP A 650 -16.86 10.30 -3.41
N ALA A 651 -16.51 9.41 -4.35
CA ALA A 651 -17.32 8.98 -5.49
C ALA A 651 -17.77 10.10 -6.46
N VAL A 652 -17.29 11.35 -6.31
CA VAL A 652 -17.76 12.52 -7.08
C VAL A 652 -16.64 13.38 -7.67
N THR A 653 -15.43 13.33 -7.14
CA THR A 653 -14.28 14.05 -7.70
C THR A 653 -13.91 13.47 -9.06
N CYS A 654 -13.66 14.38 -10.01
CA CYS A 654 -13.16 14.09 -11.34
C CYS A 654 -11.78 14.74 -11.51
N ILE A 655 -10.94 14.19 -12.38
CA ILE A 655 -9.71 14.82 -12.85
C ILE A 655 -9.76 15.03 -14.36
N ASP A 656 -9.10 16.07 -14.88
CA ASP A 656 -8.92 16.21 -16.31
C ASP A 656 -7.97 15.15 -16.89
N MET A 657 -8.18 14.78 -18.15
CA MET A 657 -7.30 13.88 -18.91
C MET A 657 -5.82 14.33 -18.89
N SER A 658 -5.56 15.64 -18.79
CA SER A 658 -4.20 16.18 -18.65
C SER A 658 -3.54 15.84 -17.32
N ALA A 659 -4.27 15.91 -16.21
CA ALA A 659 -3.80 15.48 -14.90
C ALA A 659 -3.59 13.95 -14.88
N PHE A 660 -4.54 13.18 -15.45
CA PHE A 660 -4.41 11.73 -15.58
C PHE A 660 -3.15 11.32 -16.36
N TYR A 661 -2.91 11.88 -17.56
CA TYR A 661 -1.70 11.59 -18.33
C TYR A 661 -0.43 12.05 -17.61
N GLN A 662 -0.44 13.19 -16.91
CA GLN A 662 0.70 13.66 -16.14
C GLN A 662 1.11 12.68 -15.01
N ILE A 663 0.14 12.11 -14.28
CA ILE A 663 0.40 11.07 -13.25
C ILE A 663 1.06 9.85 -13.92
N LEU A 664 0.55 9.41 -15.07
CA LEU A 664 1.06 8.22 -15.76
C LEU A 664 2.44 8.44 -16.40
N MET A 665 2.76 9.64 -16.89
CA MET A 665 4.09 9.98 -17.40
C MET A 665 5.15 9.85 -16.31
N HIS A 666 4.89 10.32 -15.09
CA HIS A 666 5.82 10.17 -13.96
C HIS A 666 5.89 8.72 -13.45
N CYS A 667 4.97 7.83 -13.84
CA CYS A 667 5.07 6.40 -13.57
C CYS A 667 5.95 5.64 -14.58
N LEU A 668 6.43 6.26 -15.66
CA LEU A 668 7.27 5.61 -16.68
C LEU A 668 8.74 5.51 -16.21
N PRO A 669 9.45 4.39 -16.49
CA PRO A 669 10.79 4.16 -15.97
C PRO A 669 11.84 5.05 -16.65
N SER A 670 11.67 5.38 -17.93
CA SER A 670 12.70 6.05 -18.75
C SER A 670 12.54 7.57 -18.83
N GLY A 671 11.42 8.13 -18.36
CA GLY A 671 11.13 9.56 -18.49
C GLY A 671 10.83 9.95 -19.94
N SER A 672 11.32 11.11 -20.39
CA SER A 672 11.17 11.56 -21.77
C SER A 672 12.23 10.92 -22.67
N THR A 673 11.84 9.84 -23.35
CA THR A 673 12.71 9.02 -24.22
C THR A 673 13.10 9.67 -25.56
N ARG A 674 12.57 10.86 -25.86
CA ARG A 674 12.80 11.61 -27.12
C ARG A 674 12.47 10.85 -28.42
N GLY A 675 11.70 9.77 -28.33
CA GLY A 675 11.31 8.91 -29.45
C GLY A 675 11.77 7.46 -29.34
N GLU A 676 12.67 7.14 -28.40
CA GLU A 676 13.01 5.75 -28.06
C GLU A 676 11.87 5.06 -27.26
N PRO A 677 11.79 3.72 -27.24
CA PRO A 677 10.80 3.00 -26.45
C PRO A 677 11.00 3.16 -24.93
N GLN A 678 9.90 3.17 -24.17
CA GLN A 678 9.95 3.06 -22.71
C GLN A 678 10.42 1.66 -22.31
N LYS A 679 11.46 1.58 -21.47
CA LYS A 679 11.99 0.30 -20.92
C LYS A 679 12.96 0.50 -19.76
N GLU A 680 13.96 1.36 -19.94
CA GLU A 680 15.10 1.51 -19.04
C GLU A 680 14.79 2.36 -17.82
N GLN A 681 15.37 2.03 -16.66
CA GLN A 681 15.13 2.72 -15.39
C GLN A 681 16.04 3.97 -15.27
N LEU A 682 15.64 5.08 -15.90
CA LEU A 682 16.44 6.32 -16.08
C LEU A 682 15.89 7.56 -15.38
N ALA A 683 14.58 7.61 -15.12
CA ALA A 683 13.90 8.74 -14.49
C ALA A 683 13.87 8.64 -12.96
N LEU A 684 13.62 9.76 -12.28
CA LEU A 684 13.34 9.79 -10.84
C LEU A 684 11.93 9.23 -10.56
N PRO A 685 11.71 8.39 -9.54
CA PRO A 685 12.68 7.72 -8.65
C PRO A 685 13.22 6.38 -9.19
N PHE A 686 12.72 5.89 -10.35
CA PHE A 686 13.04 4.56 -10.90
C PHE A 686 14.53 4.26 -11.08
N ARG A 687 15.34 5.28 -11.39
CA ARG A 687 16.80 5.17 -11.56
C ARG A 687 17.56 4.71 -10.32
N ALA A 688 16.92 4.73 -9.15
CA ALA A 688 17.44 4.09 -7.95
C ALA A 688 17.58 2.56 -8.06
N LEU A 689 16.78 1.92 -8.92
CA LEU A 689 16.82 0.47 -9.12
C LEU A 689 17.90 0.10 -10.17
N PRO A 690 18.64 -1.02 -10.03
CA PRO A 690 19.81 -1.31 -10.85
C PRO A 690 19.56 -2.33 -11.97
N TRP A 691 18.35 -2.89 -12.10
CA TRP A 691 18.01 -3.77 -13.22
C TRP A 691 17.70 -2.96 -14.48
N ASP A 692 18.18 -3.44 -15.63
CA ASP A 692 18.23 -2.64 -16.87
C ASP A 692 16.85 -2.23 -17.38
N THR A 693 15.84 -3.10 -17.27
CA THR A 693 14.50 -2.91 -17.82
C THR A 693 13.39 -3.18 -16.79
N ALA A 694 12.35 -2.35 -16.83
CA ALA A 694 11.19 -2.48 -15.94
C ALA A 694 10.39 -3.77 -16.20
N GLU A 695 9.91 -4.40 -15.12
CA GLU A 695 9.15 -5.65 -15.18
C GLU A 695 7.65 -5.47 -14.85
N VAL A 696 7.25 -4.30 -14.32
CA VAL A 696 5.88 -4.03 -13.87
C VAL A 696 5.12 -3.11 -14.83
N HIS A 697 3.90 -3.48 -15.19
CA HIS A 697 2.96 -2.72 -16.01
C HIS A 697 1.69 -2.37 -15.20
N LEU A 698 0.81 -1.50 -15.72
CA LEU A 698 -0.42 -1.11 -15.00
C LEU A 698 -1.66 -1.44 -15.83
N ALA A 699 -2.58 -2.23 -15.30
CA ALA A 699 -3.94 -2.37 -15.79
C ALA A 699 -4.83 -1.38 -15.04
N LEU A 700 -5.47 -0.43 -15.73
CA LEU A 700 -6.20 0.69 -15.12
C LEU A 700 -7.70 0.61 -15.38
N PHE A 701 -8.48 0.86 -14.33
CA PHE A 701 -9.93 0.97 -14.35
C PHE A 701 -10.29 2.46 -14.26
N VAL A 702 -10.71 3.06 -15.39
CA VAL A 702 -10.96 4.50 -15.53
C VAL A 702 -12.43 4.82 -15.29
N HIS A 703 -12.71 5.68 -14.28
CA HIS A 703 -14.08 5.94 -13.81
C HIS A 703 -14.54 7.39 -13.99
N ARG A 704 -13.67 8.38 -13.71
CA ARG A 704 -14.01 9.83 -13.64
C ARG A 704 -12.87 10.72 -14.17
N VAL A 705 -12.39 10.43 -15.37
CA VAL A 705 -11.38 11.25 -16.07
C VAL A 705 -12.07 12.06 -17.17
N LEU A 706 -12.13 13.38 -17.03
CA LEU A 706 -12.81 14.26 -17.97
C LEU A 706 -12.05 14.31 -19.30
N GLY A 707 -12.76 14.05 -20.40
CA GLY A 707 -12.20 13.95 -21.75
C GLY A 707 -11.72 12.54 -22.15
N LEU A 708 -11.73 11.56 -21.23
CA LEU A 708 -11.37 10.18 -21.50
C LEU A 708 -12.57 9.24 -21.24
N PRO A 709 -12.90 8.28 -22.12
CA PRO A 709 -13.97 7.33 -21.86
C PRO A 709 -13.74 6.49 -20.59
N LYS A 710 -14.83 6.02 -19.96
CA LYS A 710 -14.73 5.00 -18.91
C LYS A 710 -14.34 3.66 -19.53
N GLY A 711 -13.49 2.90 -18.87
CA GLY A 711 -13.11 1.58 -19.38
C GLY A 711 -11.88 0.97 -18.73
N LEU A 712 -11.44 -0.13 -19.32
CA LEU A 712 -10.18 -0.80 -18.97
C LEU A 712 -9.08 -0.30 -19.91
N TYR A 713 -7.96 0.12 -19.33
CA TYR A 713 -6.78 0.63 -20.02
C TYR A 713 -5.54 -0.13 -19.56
N PHE A 714 -4.43 -0.03 -20.30
CA PHE A 714 -3.15 -0.65 -19.93
C PHE A 714 -1.98 0.29 -20.23
N LEU A 715 -1.13 0.56 -19.24
CA LEU A 715 0.12 1.30 -19.37
C LEU A 715 1.30 0.32 -19.45
N VAL A 716 1.94 0.27 -20.62
CA VAL A 716 3.03 -0.65 -20.91
C VAL A 716 4.37 0.04 -20.61
N ARG A 717 4.78 0.00 -19.33
CA ARG A 717 6.03 0.64 -18.84
C ARG A 717 7.33 0.11 -19.48
N ASN A 718 7.29 -1.07 -20.09
CA ASN A 718 8.38 -1.62 -20.90
C ASN A 718 7.76 -2.14 -22.22
N GLU A 719 8.05 -1.47 -23.33
CA GLU A 719 7.42 -1.72 -24.63
C GLU A 719 7.91 -3.00 -25.31
N ASP A 720 9.08 -3.54 -24.93
CA ASP A 720 9.54 -4.85 -25.41
C ASP A 720 8.56 -5.97 -25.00
N HIS A 721 7.84 -5.79 -23.88
CA HIS A 721 6.82 -6.74 -23.41
C HIS A 721 5.44 -6.58 -24.08
N LEU A 722 5.24 -5.60 -24.99
CA LEU A 722 3.93 -5.31 -25.59
C LEU A 722 3.36 -6.50 -26.38
N SER A 723 4.20 -7.28 -27.05
CA SER A 723 3.77 -8.48 -27.80
C SER A 723 3.31 -9.60 -26.86
N ASP A 724 4.05 -9.84 -25.79
CA ASP A 724 3.74 -10.87 -24.80
C ASP A 724 2.46 -10.51 -24.03
N LEU A 725 2.30 -9.24 -23.63
CA LEU A 725 1.09 -8.74 -22.99
C LEU A 725 -0.15 -8.89 -23.89
N LYS A 726 -0.04 -8.60 -25.19
CA LYS A 726 -1.12 -8.83 -26.16
C LYS A 726 -1.46 -10.31 -26.35
N THR A 727 -0.47 -11.19 -26.21
CA THR A 727 -0.64 -12.65 -26.36
C THR A 727 -1.21 -13.29 -25.08
N ALA A 728 -0.86 -12.76 -23.91
CA ALA A 728 -1.30 -13.24 -22.61
C ALA A 728 -2.65 -12.67 -22.15
N THR A 729 -3.21 -11.66 -22.83
CA THR A 729 -4.50 -11.05 -22.49
C THR A 729 -5.63 -11.47 -23.43
N ARG A 730 -6.86 -11.03 -23.15
CA ARG A 730 -8.04 -11.29 -23.99
C ARG A 730 -7.83 -10.82 -25.44
N PRO A 731 -8.02 -11.69 -26.45
CA PRO A 731 -7.84 -11.31 -27.86
C PRO A 731 -8.94 -10.37 -28.37
N GLU A 732 -10.02 -10.15 -27.59
CA GLU A 732 -11.06 -9.17 -27.88
C GLU A 732 -10.67 -7.73 -27.49
N PHE A 733 -9.55 -7.51 -26.79
CA PHE A 733 -9.12 -6.17 -26.37
C PHE A 733 -8.63 -5.32 -27.54
N GLU A 734 -9.11 -4.07 -27.62
CA GLU A 734 -8.83 -3.12 -28.71
C GLU A 734 -7.33 -2.79 -28.86
N TRP A 735 -6.61 -2.71 -27.73
CA TRP A 735 -5.23 -2.21 -27.65
C TRP A 735 -5.00 -0.90 -28.44
N LYS A 736 -6.01 -0.02 -28.47
CA LYS A 736 -5.99 1.26 -29.20
C LYS A 736 -5.37 2.36 -28.33
N LYS A 737 -4.37 3.08 -28.82
CA LYS A 737 -3.87 4.29 -28.13
C LYS A 737 -5.01 5.34 -28.04
N PRO A 738 -5.31 5.91 -26.85
CA PRO A 738 -6.43 6.85 -26.70
C PRO A 738 -6.23 8.13 -27.50
N ASP A 739 -7.34 8.74 -27.92
CA ASP A 739 -7.30 9.99 -28.68
C ASP A 739 -6.77 11.13 -27.77
N GLY A 740 -5.82 11.92 -28.26
CA GLY A 740 -5.12 12.94 -27.47
C GLY A 740 -4.04 12.43 -26.49
N CYS A 741 -3.76 11.11 -26.47
CA CYS A 741 -2.68 10.53 -25.64
C CYS A 741 -1.28 10.96 -26.13
N PRO A 742 -0.35 11.40 -25.24
CA PRO A 742 1.02 11.78 -25.60
C PRO A 742 1.76 10.70 -26.40
N ALA A 743 2.60 11.10 -27.35
CA ALA A 743 3.31 10.15 -28.23
C ALA A 743 4.19 9.16 -27.45
N ASP A 744 4.86 9.66 -26.41
CA ASP A 744 5.77 8.97 -25.47
C ASP A 744 5.08 8.27 -24.28
N LEU A 745 3.73 8.34 -24.19
CA LEU A 745 2.93 7.59 -23.22
C LEU A 745 2.42 6.25 -23.83
N PRO A 746 2.98 5.07 -23.50
CA PRO A 746 2.53 3.77 -24.00
C PRO A 746 1.26 3.27 -23.27
N LEU A 747 0.21 4.10 -23.31
CA LEU A 747 -1.13 3.81 -22.78
C LEU A 747 -2.06 3.37 -23.91
N TYR A 748 -2.82 2.29 -23.67
CA TYR A 748 -3.80 1.72 -24.60
C TYR A 748 -5.15 1.53 -23.90
N LYS A 749 -6.26 1.84 -24.59
CA LYS A 749 -7.61 1.39 -24.20
C LYS A 749 -7.74 -0.09 -24.59
N LEU A 750 -8.21 -0.92 -23.67
CA LEU A 750 -8.49 -2.34 -23.90
C LEU A 750 -9.97 -2.57 -24.20
N THR A 751 -10.87 -1.95 -23.45
CA THR A 751 -12.31 -1.97 -23.71
C THR A 751 -13.01 -0.80 -23.01
N GLU A 752 -14.16 -0.38 -23.53
CA GLU A 752 -14.93 0.77 -23.05
C GLU A 752 -16.18 0.33 -22.29
N GLY A 753 -16.47 0.98 -21.16
CA GLY A 753 -17.60 0.63 -20.30
C GLY A 753 -17.41 1.07 -18.84
N ASP A 754 -18.48 1.05 -18.06
CA ASP A 754 -18.40 1.40 -16.64
C ASP A 754 -17.82 0.24 -15.81
N CYS A 755 -16.56 0.38 -15.40
CA CYS A 755 -15.81 -0.64 -14.68
C CYS A 755 -15.80 -0.45 -13.15
N GLN A 756 -16.65 0.44 -12.59
CA GLN A 756 -16.67 0.71 -11.14
C GLN A 756 -17.05 -0.52 -10.32
N LYS A 757 -18.15 -1.22 -10.64
CA LYS A 757 -18.55 -2.47 -9.96
C LYS A 757 -17.43 -3.53 -10.03
N LEU A 758 -16.77 -3.61 -11.18
CA LEU A 758 -15.68 -4.56 -11.44
C LEU A 758 -14.46 -4.26 -10.57
N ALA A 759 -14.00 -3.01 -10.54
CA ALA A 759 -12.87 -2.58 -9.72
C ALA A 759 -13.10 -2.81 -8.22
N LYS A 760 -14.31 -2.50 -7.72
CA LYS A 760 -14.74 -2.82 -6.35
C LYS A 760 -14.67 -4.33 -6.09
N GLY A 761 -15.30 -5.13 -6.95
CA GLY A 761 -15.35 -6.59 -6.82
C GLY A 761 -13.97 -7.25 -6.80
N LEU A 762 -13.07 -6.86 -7.70
CA LEU A 762 -11.69 -7.36 -7.74
C LEU A 762 -10.87 -6.95 -6.51
N SER A 763 -11.08 -5.73 -6.00
CA SER A 763 -10.39 -5.19 -4.83
C SER A 763 -11.01 -5.65 -3.51
N CYS A 764 -11.24 -6.96 -3.33
CA CYS A 764 -11.87 -7.51 -2.11
C CYS A 764 -13.21 -6.86 -1.72
N HIS A 765 -14.01 -6.42 -2.69
CA HIS A 765 -15.26 -5.66 -2.48
C HIS A 765 -15.08 -4.28 -1.79
N GLN A 766 -13.89 -3.68 -1.83
CA GLN A 766 -13.63 -2.35 -1.26
C GLN A 766 -14.14 -1.24 -2.21
N ASP A 767 -15.10 -0.45 -1.74
CA ASP A 767 -15.73 0.66 -2.49
C ASP A 767 -14.73 1.66 -3.07
N ILE A 768 -13.67 1.95 -2.31
CA ILE A 768 -12.57 2.87 -2.64
C ILE A 768 -11.91 2.63 -4.02
N ALA A 769 -12.02 1.41 -4.58
CA ALA A 769 -11.48 1.06 -5.90
C ALA A 769 -12.39 1.47 -7.07
N GLY A 770 -13.70 1.63 -6.84
CA GLY A 770 -14.66 2.14 -7.83
C GLY A 770 -14.98 3.62 -7.64
N ASP A 771 -14.80 4.15 -6.43
CA ASP A 771 -15.19 5.52 -6.08
C ASP A 771 -14.06 6.56 -6.27
N GLY A 772 -12.84 6.11 -6.56
CA GLY A 772 -11.79 6.98 -7.09
C GLY A 772 -12.07 7.50 -8.51
N CYS A 773 -11.20 8.39 -9.00
CA CYS A 773 -11.22 8.81 -10.41
C CYS A 773 -10.73 7.69 -11.33
N PHE A 774 -9.74 6.93 -10.87
CA PHE A 774 -9.32 5.66 -11.45
C PHE A 774 -8.69 4.76 -10.36
N SER A 775 -8.70 3.46 -10.61
CA SER A 775 -7.88 2.50 -9.87
C SER A 775 -7.04 1.67 -10.83
N LEU A 776 -6.08 0.89 -10.31
CA LEU A 776 -5.22 0.05 -11.13
C LEU A 776 -4.73 -1.18 -10.37
N GLY A 777 -4.50 -2.26 -11.12
CA GLY A 777 -3.69 -3.40 -10.72
C GLY A 777 -2.32 -3.33 -11.38
N MET A 778 -1.26 -3.45 -10.59
CA MET A 778 0.12 -3.56 -11.07
C MET A 778 0.38 -5.01 -11.48
N VAL A 779 0.76 -5.23 -12.73
CA VAL A 779 0.91 -6.54 -13.38
C VAL A 779 2.38 -6.72 -13.76
N ALA A 780 3.07 -7.63 -13.08
CA ALA A 780 4.49 -7.90 -13.29
C ALA A 780 4.68 -9.08 -14.27
N ARG A 781 5.67 -8.99 -15.15
CA ARG A 781 6.25 -10.14 -15.86
C ARG A 781 6.92 -11.02 -14.79
N PHE A 782 6.35 -12.20 -14.55
CA PHE A 782 6.50 -12.89 -13.27
C PHE A 782 7.39 -14.14 -13.38
N GLU A 783 6.84 -15.28 -13.76
CA GLU A 783 7.61 -16.53 -13.88
C GLU A 783 8.80 -16.43 -14.85
N PRO A 784 8.72 -15.73 -16.01
CA PRO A 784 9.87 -15.53 -16.89
C PRO A 784 11.02 -14.79 -16.21
N ALA A 785 10.74 -13.68 -15.52
CA ALA A 785 11.75 -12.92 -14.79
C ALA A 785 12.40 -13.75 -13.67
N LEU A 786 11.61 -14.55 -12.95
CA LEU A 786 12.12 -15.48 -11.91
C LEU A 786 12.97 -16.62 -12.48
N ARG A 787 12.72 -17.04 -13.73
CA ARG A 787 13.50 -18.09 -14.43
C ARG A 787 14.78 -17.54 -15.07
N GLU A 788 14.71 -16.36 -15.67
CA GLU A 788 15.82 -15.72 -16.39
C GLU A 788 16.83 -15.10 -15.44
N LYS A 789 16.35 -14.30 -14.46
CA LYS A 789 17.18 -13.55 -13.52
C LYS A 789 17.39 -14.32 -12.21
N GLY A 790 16.43 -15.15 -11.81
CA GLY A 790 16.49 -16.04 -10.65
C GLY A 790 15.53 -15.67 -9.51
N SER A 791 15.27 -16.61 -8.59
CA SER A 791 14.27 -16.50 -7.51
C SER A 791 14.39 -15.24 -6.64
N TRP A 792 15.62 -14.73 -6.46
CA TRP A 792 15.94 -13.49 -5.73
C TRP A 792 15.34 -12.21 -6.36
N VAL A 793 14.80 -12.29 -7.58
CA VAL A 793 14.03 -11.19 -8.20
C VAL A 793 12.61 -11.09 -7.66
N TYR A 794 12.04 -12.12 -7.01
CA TYR A 794 10.70 -12.06 -6.42
C TYR A 794 10.48 -10.80 -5.56
N PRO A 795 11.26 -10.51 -4.50
CA PRO A 795 11.10 -9.28 -3.72
C PRO A 795 11.28 -8.00 -4.55
N ARG A 796 12.12 -8.01 -5.59
CA ARG A 796 12.39 -6.84 -6.45
C ARG A 796 11.18 -6.40 -7.28
N LEU A 797 10.35 -7.34 -7.71
CA LEU A 797 9.06 -7.02 -8.36
C LEU A 797 8.13 -6.26 -7.39
N PHE A 798 8.11 -6.67 -6.12
CA PHE A 798 7.39 -5.96 -5.06
C PHE A 798 8.02 -4.59 -4.75
N TRP A 799 9.36 -4.46 -4.75
CA TRP A 799 10.03 -3.18 -4.63
C TRP A 799 9.64 -2.23 -5.79
N GLU A 800 9.60 -2.70 -7.04
CA GLU A 800 9.17 -1.90 -8.19
C GLU A 800 7.73 -1.39 -8.02
N THR A 801 6.79 -2.25 -7.57
CA THR A 801 5.41 -1.82 -7.27
C THR A 801 5.32 -0.78 -6.14
N GLY A 802 6.17 -0.87 -5.11
CA GLY A 802 6.23 0.13 -4.05
C GLY A 802 6.79 1.47 -4.54
N VAL A 803 7.78 1.44 -5.44
CA VAL A 803 8.31 2.64 -6.10
C VAL A 803 7.22 3.32 -6.94
N ILE A 804 6.48 2.57 -7.77
CA ILE A 804 5.33 3.09 -8.54
C ILE A 804 4.26 3.64 -7.58
N GLY A 805 3.94 2.90 -6.51
CA GLY A 805 2.98 3.34 -5.51
C GLY A 805 3.38 4.66 -4.84
N GLN A 806 4.67 4.88 -4.59
CA GLN A 806 5.16 6.13 -4.03
C GLN A 806 5.01 7.31 -5.00
N VAL A 807 5.23 7.09 -6.31
CA VAL A 807 4.95 8.10 -7.33
C VAL A 807 3.46 8.45 -7.34
N LEU A 808 2.58 7.46 -7.48
CA LEU A 808 1.12 7.66 -7.49
C LEU A 808 0.62 8.42 -6.26
N TYR A 809 1.21 8.14 -5.08
CA TYR A 809 0.97 8.85 -3.83
C TYR A 809 1.35 10.34 -3.88
N LEU A 810 2.55 10.66 -4.38
CA LEU A 810 3.09 12.01 -4.40
C LEU A 810 2.43 12.86 -5.50
N GLU A 811 2.24 12.30 -6.70
CA GLU A 811 1.54 12.93 -7.82
C GLU A 811 0.10 13.32 -7.45
N ALA A 812 -0.68 12.39 -6.89
CA ALA A 812 -2.04 12.65 -6.47
C ALA A 812 -2.12 13.80 -5.45
N HIS A 813 -1.21 13.82 -4.47
CA HIS A 813 -1.17 14.87 -3.46
C HIS A 813 -0.70 16.22 -4.03
N ALA A 814 0.27 16.22 -4.95
CA ALA A 814 0.77 17.43 -5.61
C ALA A 814 -0.30 18.11 -6.51
N MET A 815 -1.22 17.31 -7.06
CA MET A 815 -2.41 17.76 -7.79
C MET A 815 -3.61 18.11 -6.88
N GLY A 816 -3.47 18.02 -5.56
CA GLY A 816 -4.50 18.41 -4.60
C GLY A 816 -5.60 17.37 -4.35
N ILE A 817 -5.42 16.14 -4.84
CA ILE A 817 -6.30 14.98 -4.57
C ILE A 817 -5.58 14.01 -3.62
N SER A 818 -5.96 12.73 -3.59
CA SER A 818 -5.29 11.72 -2.78
C SER A 818 -5.30 10.35 -3.45
N ALA A 819 -4.57 9.41 -2.85
CA ALA A 819 -4.50 8.04 -3.32
C ALA A 819 -4.37 7.07 -2.15
N THR A 820 -4.55 5.77 -2.40
CA THR A 820 -4.04 4.72 -1.51
C THR A 820 -3.65 3.48 -2.29
N GLY A 821 -2.66 2.76 -1.77
CA GLY A 821 -2.42 1.37 -2.11
C GLY A 821 -3.53 0.47 -1.55
N ILE A 822 -3.74 -0.64 -2.23
CA ILE A 822 -4.76 -1.66 -1.95
C ILE A 822 -4.03 -3.00 -1.90
N GLY A 823 -3.79 -3.52 -0.69
CA GLY A 823 -3.12 -4.80 -0.48
C GLY A 823 -4.02 -6.03 -0.70
N CYS A 824 -5.32 -5.87 -0.40
CA CYS A 824 -6.32 -6.89 -0.65
C CYS A 824 -6.97 -6.70 -2.03
N TYR A 825 -6.64 -7.61 -2.93
CA TYR A 825 -7.29 -7.84 -4.21
C TYR A 825 -7.36 -9.36 -4.41
N PHE A 826 -8.34 -9.84 -5.17
CA PHE A 826 -8.41 -11.25 -5.53
C PHE A 826 -7.48 -11.53 -6.72
N ASP A 827 -6.38 -12.25 -6.47
CA ASP A 827 -5.28 -12.40 -7.41
C ASP A 827 -5.74 -13.02 -8.75
N ASP A 828 -6.35 -14.20 -8.73
CA ASP A 828 -6.75 -14.92 -9.95
C ASP A 828 -7.93 -14.29 -10.70
N PRO A 829 -8.99 -13.76 -10.06
CA PRO A 829 -10.04 -13.00 -10.75
C PRO A 829 -9.54 -11.78 -11.54
N VAL A 830 -8.44 -11.14 -11.13
CA VAL A 830 -7.80 -10.08 -11.93
C VAL A 830 -7.20 -10.67 -13.22
N HIS A 831 -6.66 -11.89 -13.17
CA HIS A 831 -6.15 -12.61 -14.34
C HIS A 831 -7.29 -13.07 -15.25
N GLU A 832 -8.39 -13.59 -14.70
CA GLU A 832 -9.60 -13.96 -15.45
C GLU A 832 -10.20 -12.77 -16.21
N VAL A 833 -10.22 -11.58 -15.60
CA VAL A 833 -10.66 -10.34 -16.26
C VAL A 833 -9.71 -9.94 -17.38
N LEU A 834 -8.40 -9.98 -17.15
CA LEU A 834 -7.39 -9.66 -18.17
C LEU A 834 -7.23 -10.73 -19.25
N GLY A 835 -7.69 -11.97 -19.02
CA GLY A 835 -7.53 -13.11 -19.92
C GLY A 835 -6.25 -13.92 -19.72
N ILE A 836 -5.46 -13.61 -18.68
CA ILE A 836 -4.20 -14.27 -18.33
C ILE A 836 -4.49 -15.66 -17.76
N LYS A 837 -3.82 -16.69 -18.28
CA LYS A 837 -4.12 -18.12 -18.01
C LYS A 837 -2.98 -18.91 -17.37
N ASP A 838 -1.81 -18.29 -17.23
CA ASP A 838 -0.60 -18.90 -16.68
C ASP A 838 0.13 -17.90 -15.77
N SER A 839 1.36 -18.22 -15.34
CA SER A 839 2.18 -17.36 -14.48
C SER A 839 3.16 -16.47 -15.26
N SER A 840 2.99 -16.28 -16.58
CA SER A 840 3.81 -15.34 -17.39
C SER A 840 3.74 -13.92 -16.83
N PHE A 841 2.54 -13.49 -16.46
CA PHE A 841 2.26 -12.24 -15.78
C PHE A 841 1.41 -12.50 -14.52
N GLN A 842 1.68 -11.79 -13.42
CA GLN A 842 0.88 -11.87 -12.18
C GLN A 842 0.60 -10.47 -11.62
N SER A 843 -0.48 -10.32 -10.84
CA SER A 843 -0.85 -9.03 -10.24
C SER A 843 -0.31 -8.96 -8.82
N LEU A 844 0.48 -7.91 -8.52
CA LEU A 844 1.28 -7.85 -7.29
C LEU A 844 0.82 -6.77 -6.31
N TYR A 845 0.29 -5.64 -6.79
CA TYR A 845 -0.22 -4.54 -5.96
C TYR A 845 -1.41 -3.88 -6.64
N HIS A 846 -2.36 -3.31 -5.89
CA HIS A 846 -3.44 -2.49 -6.44
C HIS A 846 -3.37 -1.07 -5.87
N PHE A 847 -3.99 -0.11 -6.54
CA PHE A 847 -3.95 1.30 -6.18
C PHE A 847 -5.23 2.02 -6.61
N THR A 848 -5.60 3.11 -5.92
CA THR A 848 -6.72 3.99 -6.29
C THR A 848 -6.35 5.45 -6.07
N VAL A 849 -6.85 6.34 -6.94
CA VAL A 849 -6.54 7.79 -6.96
C VAL A 849 -7.85 8.57 -7.13
N GLY A 850 -8.11 9.56 -6.29
CA GLY A 850 -9.34 10.37 -6.32
C GLY A 850 -9.47 11.37 -5.16
N GLY A 851 -10.67 11.95 -5.02
CA GLY A 851 -11.00 12.88 -3.94
C GLY A 851 -11.18 12.15 -2.60
N PRO A 852 -10.44 12.48 -1.54
CA PRO A 852 -10.52 11.77 -0.27
C PRO A 852 -11.72 12.17 0.58
N VAL A 853 -12.36 11.19 1.23
CA VAL A 853 -13.30 11.47 2.33
C VAL A 853 -12.50 11.88 3.58
N VAL A 854 -12.72 13.11 4.05
CA VAL A 854 -12.02 13.66 5.23
C VAL A 854 -12.82 13.43 6.50
N ASP A 855 -12.44 12.43 7.30
CA ASP A 855 -13.02 12.22 8.63
C ASP A 855 -12.54 13.30 9.63
N LYS A 856 -13.43 14.28 9.86
CA LYS A 856 -13.22 15.41 10.78
C LYS A 856 -13.12 15.00 12.27
N ARG A 857 -13.39 13.74 12.62
CA ARG A 857 -13.20 13.21 13.98
C ARG A 857 -11.73 12.90 14.28
N ILE A 858 -10.92 12.59 13.25
CA ILE A 858 -9.52 12.17 13.43
C ILE A 858 -8.63 13.42 13.47
N MET A 859 -8.19 13.79 14.67
CA MET A 859 -7.25 14.90 14.85
C MET A 859 -5.86 14.52 14.31
N THR A 860 -5.14 15.53 13.81
CA THR A 860 -3.76 15.40 13.34
C THR A 860 -2.86 16.23 14.26
N LEU A 861 -1.78 15.63 14.76
CA LEU A 861 -0.82 16.26 15.66
C LEU A 861 0.56 16.36 14.97
N PRO A 862 1.42 17.33 15.35
CA PRO A 862 2.77 17.46 14.83
C PRO A 862 3.58 16.16 14.93
N ALA A 863 4.42 15.88 13.94
CA ALA A 863 5.28 14.70 13.90
C ALA A 863 6.17 14.55 15.16
N TYR A 864 6.73 15.67 15.59
CA TYR A 864 7.58 15.79 16.76
C TYR A 864 7.05 16.97 17.59
N PRO A 865 6.24 16.73 18.65
CA PRO A 865 5.87 17.80 19.56
C PRO A 865 7.14 18.26 20.29
N GLY A 866 7.61 19.46 19.97
CA GLY A 866 8.75 20.08 20.63
C GLY A 866 8.49 20.30 22.14
N PRO A 867 9.52 20.62 22.93
CA PRO A 867 9.35 20.95 24.34
C PRO A 867 8.35 22.10 24.47
N THR A 868 7.18 21.84 25.04
CA THR A 868 6.12 22.86 25.16
C THR A 868 6.65 24.03 25.97
N THR A 869 6.71 25.20 25.35
CA THR A 869 6.96 26.48 26.02
C THR A 869 5.82 26.78 26.98
N THR A 870 5.92 26.23 28.18
CA THR A 870 5.11 26.61 29.34
C THR A 870 5.52 28.02 29.77
N VAL A 871 5.00 29.01 29.05
CA VAL A 871 4.99 30.40 29.49
C VAL A 871 4.18 30.45 30.79
N ALA A 872 4.82 30.96 31.86
CA ALA A 872 4.31 30.96 33.22
C ALA A 872 3.28 32.07 33.49
#